data_AF-A0A2K3DDN6-F1
#
_entry.id   AF-A0A2K3DDN6-F1
#
_cell.length_a   1.000
_cell.length_b   1.000
_cell.length_c   1.000
_cell.angle_alpha   90.00
_cell.angle_beta   90.00
_cell.angle_gamma   90.00
#
_symmetry.space_group_name_H-M   'P 1'
#
loop_
_entity.id
_entity.type
_entity.pdbx_description
1 polymer ?
#
loop_
_entity_poly.entity_id
_entity_poly.type
_entity_poly.pdbx_seq_one_letter_code
_entity_poly.pdbx_strand_id
1 'polypeptide(L)'
;MYRRACRSGWRAPSHVSPAATCRVVSMVGRDVRPRVATLLLLLAAAVVIPGVAAQGNSGDNNGNGNGNGNGNGNTTSGGGTTTAPGQLRKLQGQLVFVDYHDGGEGEYALQLVGGGTDDTQQPQSPGNSGGAASSNSNGAGGGPPRQYFKLGGRQKVPRRDKNGQDVEVGQILTIACTVDPTSGQCSSLAPNDVSYLGTAAPPPAVAVHQRVLVLILDAPACGMPAPASVPSVKSVYMGPAFDGKGGLAIRIENCSYGELTWNATAFTVLTVTLPTCTWDTTTCDPFGMANAARTAAYNLLGPAAYGVFTNFHLILSTGLCGWAGLATLGGDQVWLQAQYVSYWPVTLQETVHNFFLYHSYRANIEYQDTSTFMGRGTACPNSPELALLGWASPAGAGGALNAASIPAGAPGVVLPRFQLPATSLTGRGAYVRVLPNWQGSYSNAAAAHNLYLEARVPLGGDAQMSGELQYKLLVHEVNATMDNNLQLYRNYNRRINYLSSFSASNRSVIPSYQLVIYSSNWTGSQGAILPIALCRYVTSDAECPPLSGSIFPRPPPSPPPRPPPAPPRPPQPPSPPPRPPRPPTPPPQPPRPPAPPRPPSPPPPRPPPTGSAGSNAPPLPPFDPLPPFAFEVVPSPPSVSPPKRQHAKPPRHQPPPLHRPPPHHRLPPHHRPPPHHRPPPHHRPPPQRSAAPGLRAPPLYNQPPSYLQEAPLQQPPTYGGPYGGGYGA
;
A
#
# COMPACT_ATOMS: atom_id res chain seq x y z
N MET A 1 -20.48 28.81 -15.46
CA MET A 1 -21.95 28.83 -15.19
C MET A 1 -22.12 28.02 -13.91
N TYR A 2 -22.47 28.55 -12.73
CA TYR A 2 -23.67 29.31 -12.38
C TYR A 2 -23.39 30.24 -11.17
N ARG A 3 -24.01 31.41 -11.20
CA ARG A 3 -24.16 32.38 -10.09
C ARG A 3 -25.50 32.12 -9.37
N ARG A 4 -25.52 32.44 -8.07
CA ARG A 4 -26.62 33.00 -7.24
C ARG A 4 -28.01 32.33 -7.30
N ALA A 5 -28.56 32.04 -6.11
CA ALA A 5 -29.66 32.83 -5.53
C ALA A 5 -30.03 32.34 -4.11
N CYS A 6 -29.95 33.26 -3.14
CA CYS A 6 -30.79 33.26 -1.94
C CYS A 6 -31.76 34.44 -2.08
N ARG A 7 -33.07 34.22 -1.85
CA ARG A 7 -33.98 35.10 -1.06
C ARG A 7 -35.46 34.71 -1.21
N SER A 8 -36.12 34.50 -0.06
CA SER A 8 -37.43 35.04 0.40
C SER A 8 -37.87 34.17 1.59
N GLY A 9 -38.23 34.61 2.80
CA GLY A 9 -38.62 35.91 3.35
C GLY A 9 -40.01 35.76 3.99
N TRP A 10 -40.12 35.69 5.33
CA TRP A 10 -41.38 35.85 6.10
C TRP A 10 -41.11 36.61 7.41
N ARG A 11 -42.14 37.33 7.87
CA ARG A 11 -42.13 38.54 8.73
C ARG A 11 -41.98 38.32 10.25
N ALA A 12 -41.60 39.42 10.90
CA ALA A 12 -41.29 39.67 12.33
C ALA A 12 -42.51 39.71 13.29
N PRO A 13 -42.32 40.01 14.60
CA PRO A 13 -42.25 41.43 15.01
C PRO A 13 -41.27 41.82 16.16
N SER A 14 -40.78 43.08 16.04
CA SER A 14 -40.54 44.13 17.07
C SER A 14 -39.54 43.94 18.23
N HIS A 15 -38.42 44.70 18.26
CA HIS A 15 -38.29 46.00 18.95
C HIS A 15 -36.84 46.58 18.88
N VAL A 16 -36.76 47.92 18.79
CA VAL A 16 -35.62 48.86 19.04
C VAL A 16 -34.55 49.10 17.94
N SER A 17 -34.43 50.38 17.56
CA SER A 17 -33.48 51.07 16.64
C SER A 17 -32.34 51.77 17.43
N PRO A 18 -31.35 52.51 16.84
CA PRO A 18 -31.09 52.81 15.42
C PRO A 18 -29.59 52.78 14.95
N ALA A 19 -29.43 52.96 13.63
CA ALA A 19 -28.38 53.69 12.90
C ALA A 19 -26.94 53.16 12.77
N ALA A 20 -26.59 52.72 11.56
CA ALA A 20 -25.30 53.02 10.93
C ALA A 20 -25.41 53.01 9.39
N THR A 21 -24.86 54.06 8.79
CA THR A 21 -24.96 54.49 7.40
C THR A 21 -23.95 53.78 6.49
N CYS A 22 -24.39 53.33 5.31
CA CYS A 22 -23.50 52.85 4.24
C CYS A 22 -22.84 54.02 3.49
N ARG A 23 -21.51 53.96 3.29
CA ARG A 23 -20.80 54.72 2.26
C ARG A 23 -20.12 53.75 1.29
N VAL A 24 -20.46 53.89 0.02
CA VAL A 24 -19.78 53.30 -1.15
C VAL A 24 -18.65 54.25 -1.54
N VAL A 25 -17.43 53.74 -1.68
CA VAL A 25 -16.34 54.43 -2.38
C VAL A 25 -15.85 53.52 -3.50
N SER A 26 -16.08 53.99 -4.72
CA SER A 26 -15.45 53.53 -5.95
C SER A 26 -14.14 54.29 -6.12
N MET A 27 -13.04 53.60 -6.42
CA MET A 27 -11.89 54.22 -7.07
C MET A 27 -11.31 53.30 -8.14
N VAL A 28 -11.24 53.88 -9.33
CA VAL A 28 -10.65 53.38 -10.56
C VAL A 28 -9.20 53.86 -10.64
N GLY A 29 -8.31 52.96 -11.04
CA GLY A 29 -7.16 53.25 -11.92
C GLY A 29 -5.84 53.66 -11.25
N ARG A 30 -4.77 52.88 -11.50
CA ARG A 30 -3.70 53.26 -12.44
C ARG A 30 -2.59 52.20 -12.54
N ASP A 31 -2.10 52.05 -13.76
CA ASP A 31 -0.89 51.37 -14.20
C ASP A 31 0.39 51.81 -13.46
N VAL A 32 1.32 50.88 -13.22
CA VAL A 32 2.77 51.09 -13.43
C VAL A 32 3.45 49.73 -13.74
N ARG A 33 4.25 49.68 -14.82
CA ARG A 33 5.14 48.58 -15.23
C ARG A 33 6.57 48.74 -14.63
N PRO A 34 7.44 47.71 -14.69
CA PRO A 34 8.38 47.40 -13.62
C PRO A 34 9.79 48.00 -13.81
N ARG A 35 10.58 48.02 -12.72
CA ARG A 35 12.04 48.16 -12.78
C ARG A 35 12.73 47.03 -12.00
N VAL A 36 13.74 46.50 -12.68
CA VAL A 36 14.78 45.57 -12.25
C VAL A 36 15.69 46.22 -11.21
N ALA A 37 16.10 45.50 -10.16
CA ALA A 37 17.41 45.66 -9.52
C ALA A 37 17.74 44.47 -8.61
N THR A 38 18.86 43.82 -8.92
CA THR A 38 19.62 42.84 -8.14
C THR A 38 20.27 43.51 -6.93
N LEU A 39 20.27 42.87 -5.75
CA LEU A 39 21.36 43.02 -4.77
C LEU A 39 21.43 41.84 -3.78
N LEU A 40 22.59 41.18 -3.74
CA LEU A 40 23.07 40.31 -2.66
C LEU A 40 23.30 41.14 -1.38
N LEU A 41 23.05 40.57 -0.20
CA LEU A 41 23.97 40.74 0.95
C LEU A 41 23.77 39.64 2.01
N LEU A 42 24.88 38.96 2.31
CA LEU A 42 25.11 38.12 3.50
C LEU A 42 25.20 39.01 4.73
N LEU A 43 24.70 38.55 5.88
CA LEU A 43 25.22 38.97 7.20
C LEU A 43 24.95 37.88 8.25
N ALA A 44 26.04 37.36 8.79
CA ALA A 44 26.09 36.59 10.02
C ALA A 44 26.07 37.55 11.21
N ALA A 45 25.41 37.15 12.31
CA ALA A 45 25.57 37.82 13.61
C ALA A 45 25.64 36.76 14.72
N ALA A 46 26.85 36.61 15.25
CA ALA A 46 27.10 36.02 16.55
C ALA A 46 26.76 37.07 17.63
N VAL A 47 26.11 36.66 18.72
CA VAL A 47 25.94 37.51 19.91
C VAL A 47 26.51 36.80 21.13
N VAL A 48 27.30 37.61 21.83
CA VAL A 48 28.18 37.39 22.97
C VAL A 48 27.41 37.15 24.26
N ILE A 49 27.96 36.26 25.10
CA ILE A 49 27.58 36.01 26.49
C ILE A 49 28.30 37.03 27.38
N PRO A 50 27.65 37.64 28.40
CA PRO A 50 28.33 38.10 29.59
C PRO A 50 27.96 37.22 30.79
N GLY A 51 28.98 36.62 31.39
CA GLY A 51 28.90 36.11 32.76
C GLY A 51 29.40 37.16 33.73
N VAL A 52 28.80 37.26 34.92
CA VAL A 52 29.45 37.84 36.11
C VAL A 52 28.86 37.23 37.41
N ALA A 53 29.80 36.80 38.25
CA ALA A 53 29.84 36.71 39.72
C ALA A 53 28.99 35.72 40.52
N ALA A 54 29.74 34.89 41.24
CA ALA A 54 29.38 34.16 42.43
C ALA A 54 29.34 35.07 43.67
N GLN A 55 28.48 34.73 44.64
CA GLN A 55 28.71 34.94 46.06
C GLN A 55 27.93 33.87 46.83
N GLY A 56 28.64 33.11 47.66
CA GLY A 56 28.07 31.99 48.41
C GLY A 56 27.31 32.45 49.66
N ASN A 57 26.54 31.52 50.25
CA ASN A 57 26.61 31.34 51.68
C ASN A 57 26.18 29.93 52.12
N SER A 58 26.85 29.49 53.17
CA SER A 58 26.75 28.22 53.88
C SER A 58 25.41 28.03 54.59
N GLY A 59 24.99 26.79 54.81
CA GLY A 59 23.84 26.45 55.64
C GLY A 59 23.58 24.96 55.68
N ASP A 60 24.28 24.27 56.59
CA ASP A 60 24.03 22.89 56.99
C ASP A 60 22.58 22.66 57.42
N ASN A 61 22.02 21.48 57.12
CA ASN A 61 21.27 20.75 58.14
C ASN A 61 21.17 19.25 57.83
N ASN A 62 21.57 18.52 58.87
CA ASN A 62 21.64 17.08 59.03
C ASN A 62 20.22 16.51 59.26
N GLY A 63 19.90 15.39 58.65
CA GLY A 63 18.60 14.72 58.81
C GLY A 63 18.72 13.21 58.62
N ASN A 64 19.24 12.56 59.67
CA ASN A 64 19.36 11.10 59.81
C ASN A 64 17.96 10.46 59.97
N GLY A 65 17.68 9.40 59.23
CA GLY A 65 16.41 8.68 59.27
C GLY A 65 16.58 7.21 58.84
N ASN A 66 17.00 6.39 59.79
CA ASN A 66 17.16 4.94 59.70
C ASN A 66 15.78 4.26 59.78
N GLY A 67 15.46 3.34 58.87
CA GLY A 67 14.19 2.63 58.82
C GLY A 67 14.31 1.26 58.15
N ASN A 68 14.63 0.27 58.98
CA ASN A 68 14.78 -1.14 58.63
C ASN A 68 13.38 -1.80 58.55
N GLY A 69 13.07 -2.49 57.46
CA GLY A 69 11.77 -3.15 57.26
C GLY A 69 11.88 -4.36 56.34
N ASN A 70 12.09 -5.53 56.95
CA ASN A 70 12.17 -6.83 56.32
C ASN A 70 10.76 -7.37 56.04
N GLY A 71 10.44 -7.72 54.80
CA GLY A 71 9.14 -8.27 54.40
C GLY A 71 9.29 -9.19 53.19
N ASN A 72 9.30 -10.50 53.46
CA ASN A 72 9.36 -11.58 52.48
C ASN A 72 7.94 -12.12 52.26
N GLY A 73 7.47 -12.20 51.01
CA GLY A 73 6.16 -12.83 50.70
C GLY A 73 5.53 -12.51 49.33
N ASN A 74 5.83 -13.36 48.35
CA ASN A 74 4.92 -14.02 47.39
C ASN A 74 4.02 -13.24 46.38
N THR A 75 3.94 -13.82 45.16
CA THR A 75 2.99 -13.60 44.05
C THR A 75 3.02 -12.28 43.26
N THR A 76 3.91 -12.19 42.28
CA THR A 76 3.76 -11.30 41.11
C THR A 76 2.78 -11.91 40.10
N SER A 77 1.48 -11.71 40.32
CA SER A 77 0.53 -11.57 39.21
C SER A 77 0.62 -10.12 38.74
N GLY A 78 1.06 -9.89 37.52
CA GLY A 78 1.01 -8.59 36.86
C GLY A 78 -0.44 -8.18 36.59
N GLY A 79 -1.19 -7.86 37.64
CA GLY A 79 -2.42 -7.11 37.53
C GLY A 79 -2.04 -5.68 37.21
N GLY A 80 -2.37 -5.22 36.01
CA GLY A 80 -2.33 -3.79 35.71
C GLY A 80 -3.11 -3.08 36.81
N THR A 81 -2.45 -2.16 37.52
CA THR A 81 -3.12 -1.29 38.48
C THR A 81 -4.27 -0.62 37.76
N THR A 82 -5.49 -1.01 38.09
CA THR A 82 -6.70 -0.33 37.64
C THR A 82 -6.62 1.08 38.22
N THR A 83 -6.15 2.04 37.43
CA THR A 83 -6.16 3.45 37.76
C THR A 83 -7.58 3.84 38.18
N ALA A 84 -7.68 4.61 39.26
CA ALA A 84 -8.97 5.03 39.77
C ALA A 84 -9.70 5.87 38.70
N PRO A 85 -11.02 5.68 38.53
CA PRO A 85 -11.88 6.53 37.74
C PRO A 85 -11.54 8.02 37.76
N GLY A 86 -11.33 8.64 36.59
CA GLY A 86 -11.10 10.08 36.48
C GLY A 86 -9.67 10.55 36.76
N GLN A 87 -8.69 9.64 36.85
CA GLN A 87 -7.28 10.03 36.97
C GLN A 87 -6.71 10.58 35.67
N LEU A 88 -5.93 11.66 35.80
CA LEU A 88 -5.08 12.19 34.75
C LEU A 88 -3.90 11.23 34.55
N ARG A 89 -3.79 10.66 33.35
CA ARG A 89 -2.67 9.81 32.95
C ARG A 89 -1.78 10.53 31.96
N LYS A 90 -0.47 10.36 32.10
CA LYS A 90 0.51 10.75 31.08
C LYS A 90 0.96 9.50 30.36
N LEU A 91 0.75 9.49 29.05
CA LEU A 91 1.06 8.40 28.15
C LEU A 91 2.15 8.87 27.19
N GLN A 92 3.11 8.00 26.89
CA GLN A 92 4.09 8.26 25.85
C GLN A 92 4.12 7.10 24.87
N GLY A 93 3.98 7.40 23.59
CA GLY A 93 3.88 6.36 22.57
C GLY A 93 4.00 6.90 21.16
N GLN A 94 4.10 5.98 20.21
CA GLN A 94 3.94 6.28 18.79
C GLN A 94 2.45 6.42 18.47
N LEU A 95 2.04 7.53 17.87
CA LEU A 95 0.68 7.68 17.38
C LEU A 95 0.47 6.74 16.20
N VAL A 96 -0.49 5.84 16.32
CA VAL A 96 -0.93 4.97 15.23
C VAL A 96 -2.38 5.29 14.90
N PHE A 97 -2.77 4.97 13.67
CA PHE A 97 -4.10 5.24 13.16
C PHE A 97 -4.61 4.02 12.43
N VAL A 98 -5.90 3.76 12.57
CA VAL A 98 -6.61 2.70 11.87
C VAL A 98 -7.70 3.37 11.04
N ASP A 99 -7.66 3.18 9.73
CA ASP A 99 -8.64 3.72 8.80
C ASP A 99 -9.76 2.68 8.57
N TYR A 100 -11.02 3.02 8.87
CA TYR A 100 -12.14 2.08 8.81
C TYR A 100 -12.77 1.91 7.42
N HIS A 101 -12.11 2.34 6.34
CA HIS A 101 -12.48 2.07 4.94
C HIS A 101 -13.82 2.67 4.42
N ASP A 102 -14.78 2.98 5.30
CA ASP A 102 -16.18 3.29 4.95
C ASP A 102 -16.55 4.78 5.11
N GLY A 103 -15.57 5.69 5.14
CA GLY A 103 -15.80 7.11 5.40
C GLY A 103 -16.24 7.41 6.84
N GLY A 104 -16.19 6.42 7.73
CA GLY A 104 -16.19 6.62 9.18
C GLY A 104 -14.91 7.34 9.61
N GLU A 105 -14.98 8.08 10.71
CA GLU A 105 -13.77 8.65 11.32
C GLU A 105 -12.90 7.48 11.80
N GLY A 106 -11.68 7.32 11.26
CA GLY A 106 -10.74 6.32 11.74
C GLY A 106 -10.38 6.52 13.22
N GLU A 107 -9.81 5.49 13.84
CA GLU A 107 -9.45 5.53 15.26
C GLU A 107 -7.96 5.74 15.46
N TYR A 108 -7.64 6.58 16.45
CA TYR A 108 -6.26 6.81 16.87
C TYR A 108 -5.95 5.99 18.13
N ALA A 109 -4.73 5.49 18.22
CA ALA A 109 -4.19 4.93 19.44
C ALA A 109 -2.75 5.37 19.65
N LEU A 110 -2.29 5.36 20.89
CA LEU A 110 -0.86 5.38 21.19
C LEU A 110 -0.37 3.95 21.33
N GLN A 111 0.58 3.55 20.47
CA GLN A 111 1.40 2.39 20.74
C GLN A 111 2.46 2.77 21.77
N LEU A 112 2.33 2.27 23.00
CA LEU A 112 3.20 2.68 24.10
C LEU A 112 4.66 2.23 23.88
N VAL A 113 5.60 3.13 24.11
CA VAL A 113 7.05 2.87 23.99
C VAL A 113 7.63 2.54 25.36
N GLY A 114 8.51 1.53 25.44
CA GLY A 114 9.33 1.27 26.63
C GLY A 114 8.59 0.69 27.85
N GLY A 115 7.43 0.06 27.67
CA GLY A 115 6.64 -0.48 28.78
C GLY A 115 6.09 0.62 29.70
N GLY A 116 5.92 1.84 29.17
CA GLY A 116 5.50 3.05 29.89
C GLY A 116 4.50 2.76 31.00
N THR A 117 5.04 2.69 32.22
CA THR A 117 4.24 2.68 33.44
C THR A 117 3.59 4.04 33.59
N ASP A 118 2.37 4.01 34.10
CA ASP A 118 1.61 5.17 34.52
C ASP A 118 2.48 6.09 35.39
N ASP A 119 2.77 7.30 34.90
CA ASP A 119 3.71 8.27 35.51
C ASP A 119 3.09 8.95 36.77
N THR A 120 2.24 8.23 37.51
CA THR A 120 1.73 8.67 38.82
C THR A 120 2.81 8.63 39.91
N GLN A 121 4.01 8.13 39.61
CA GLN A 121 5.20 8.33 40.43
C GLN A 121 6.13 9.37 39.79
N GLN A 122 6.20 10.51 40.47
CA GLN A 122 7.00 11.70 40.18
C GLN A 122 8.42 11.40 39.62
N PRO A 123 8.86 12.07 38.53
CA PRO A 123 10.15 11.77 37.91
C PRO A 123 11.33 12.28 38.75
N GLN A 124 12.32 11.42 38.98
CA GLN A 124 13.70 11.87 39.22
C GLN A 124 14.28 12.38 37.89
N SER A 125 14.98 13.53 37.95
CA SER A 125 15.42 14.34 36.81
C SER A 125 16.03 13.56 35.63
N PRO A 126 15.72 13.94 34.37
CA PRO A 126 16.28 13.30 33.19
C PRO A 126 17.73 13.74 32.95
N GLY A 127 18.64 12.77 32.95
CA GLY A 127 19.98 12.92 32.40
C GLY A 127 19.92 13.08 30.89
N ASN A 128 20.61 14.11 30.40
CA ASN A 128 20.62 14.56 29.01
C ASN A 128 21.27 13.51 28.09
N SER A 129 20.49 12.76 27.31
CA SER A 129 20.99 11.97 26.17
C SER A 129 20.09 12.17 24.95
N GLY A 130 20.37 13.26 24.22
CA GLY A 130 19.78 13.52 22.91
C GLY A 130 20.31 12.55 21.88
N GLY A 131 19.58 11.46 21.66
CA GLY A 131 19.76 10.56 20.53
C GLY A 131 18.39 10.06 20.09
N ALA A 132 17.97 10.43 18.89
CA ALA A 132 16.77 9.90 18.26
C ALA A 132 16.97 8.39 18.03
N ALA A 133 16.52 7.58 18.99
CA ALA A 133 16.49 6.14 18.87
C ALA A 133 15.45 5.76 17.82
N SER A 134 15.91 5.41 16.62
CA SER A 134 15.15 4.55 15.72
C SER A 134 14.67 3.34 16.53
N SER A 135 13.37 3.11 16.59
CA SER A 135 12.71 2.04 17.34
C SER A 135 12.94 0.63 16.76
N ASN A 136 13.98 0.43 15.95
CA ASN A 136 14.59 -0.86 15.69
C ASN A 136 15.42 -1.34 16.90
N SER A 137 14.84 -1.31 18.10
CA SER A 137 15.43 -1.96 19.25
C SER A 137 15.35 -3.48 19.08
N ASN A 138 16.32 -4.03 18.34
CA ASN A 138 16.71 -5.44 18.34
C ASN A 138 17.34 -5.87 19.69
N GLY A 139 17.11 -5.11 20.76
CA GLY A 139 17.49 -5.51 22.11
C GLY A 139 16.60 -6.68 22.52
N ALA A 140 17.18 -7.86 22.68
CA ALA A 140 16.56 -9.10 23.13
C ALA A 140 16.03 -9.05 24.59
N GLY A 141 15.68 -7.86 25.10
CA GLY A 141 14.99 -7.72 26.36
C GLY A 141 13.54 -8.11 26.17
N GLY A 142 13.13 -9.25 26.74
CA GLY A 142 11.75 -9.72 26.79
C GLY A 142 10.86 -8.79 27.64
N GLY A 143 10.68 -7.56 27.19
CA GLY A 143 9.75 -6.62 27.79
C GLY A 143 8.30 -7.06 27.57
N PRO A 144 7.35 -6.54 28.38
CA PRO A 144 5.93 -6.80 28.20
C PRO A 144 5.48 -6.43 26.78
N PRO A 145 4.38 -7.04 26.27
CA PRO A 145 3.87 -6.74 24.94
C PRO A 145 3.56 -5.24 24.84
N ARG A 146 3.91 -4.64 23.69
CA ARG A 146 3.51 -3.26 23.39
C ARG A 146 1.98 -3.19 23.42
N GLN A 147 1.44 -2.33 24.28
CA GLN A 147 0.01 -2.10 24.37
C GLN A 147 -0.40 -0.90 23.51
N TYR A 148 -1.60 -0.99 22.95
CA TYR A 148 -2.26 0.15 22.34
C TYR A 148 -3.20 0.80 23.34
N PHE A 149 -3.05 2.10 23.51
CA PHE A 149 -3.98 2.91 24.27
C PHE A 149 -4.88 3.70 23.31
N LYS A 150 -6.16 3.31 23.23
CA LYS A 150 -7.14 3.94 22.34
C LYS A 150 -7.44 5.37 22.79
N LEU A 151 -7.36 6.31 21.85
CA LEU A 151 -7.66 7.73 22.06
C LEU A 151 -9.11 7.96 21.61
N GLY A 152 -10.08 7.80 22.54
CA GLY A 152 -11.52 8.08 22.46
C GLY A 152 -12.19 8.14 21.07
N GLY A 153 -13.15 7.25 20.79
CA GLY A 153 -13.75 6.95 19.47
C GLY A 153 -14.51 8.04 18.69
N ARG A 154 -14.39 9.33 19.04
CA ARG A 154 -14.86 10.50 18.24
C ARG A 154 -14.00 11.75 18.42
N GLN A 155 -13.07 11.78 19.36
CA GLN A 155 -12.25 12.94 19.61
C GLN A 155 -10.97 12.78 18.81
N LYS A 156 -10.92 13.54 17.72
CA LYS A 156 -9.71 13.65 16.91
C LYS A 156 -8.58 14.10 17.82
N VAL A 157 -7.47 13.37 17.77
CA VAL A 157 -6.21 13.88 18.29
C VAL A 157 -6.06 15.30 17.79
N PRO A 158 -5.80 16.28 18.67
CA PRO A 158 -5.64 17.66 18.28
C PRO A 158 -4.70 17.75 17.07
N ARG A 159 -5.11 18.50 16.03
CA ARG A 159 -4.26 18.69 14.85
C ARG A 159 -2.91 19.31 15.20
N ARG A 160 -2.84 20.00 16.34
CA ARG A 160 -1.65 20.66 16.85
C ARG A 160 -1.40 20.31 18.30
N ASP A 161 -0.12 20.20 18.64
CA ASP A 161 0.36 20.03 20.00
C ASP A 161 0.33 21.37 20.76
N LYS A 162 0.79 21.35 22.03
CA LYS A 162 0.82 22.53 22.90
C LYS A 162 1.71 23.67 22.38
N ASN A 163 2.64 23.38 21.47
CA ASN A 163 3.55 24.35 20.85
C ASN A 163 3.06 24.80 19.47
N GLY A 164 1.90 24.34 19.01
CA GLY A 164 1.35 24.64 17.70
C GLY A 164 1.97 23.84 16.56
N GLN A 165 2.74 22.78 16.85
CA GLN A 165 3.29 21.85 15.85
C GLN A 165 2.21 20.87 15.41
N ASP A 166 2.17 20.53 14.12
CA ASP A 166 1.17 19.61 13.60
C ASP A 166 1.43 18.18 14.10
N VAL A 167 0.37 17.54 14.59
CA VAL A 167 0.39 16.17 15.13
C VAL A 167 -0.03 15.18 14.05
N GLU A 168 0.77 14.14 13.85
CA GLU A 168 0.62 13.22 12.73
C GLU A 168 0.88 11.77 13.11
N VAL A 169 0.28 10.85 12.34
CA VAL A 169 0.47 9.41 12.52
C VAL A 169 1.94 9.04 12.33
N GLY A 170 2.47 8.18 13.18
CA GLY A 170 3.87 7.80 13.22
C GLY A 170 4.74 8.69 14.09
N GLN A 171 4.27 9.84 14.57
CA GLN A 171 5.02 10.66 15.51
C GLN A 171 5.04 10.05 16.92
N ILE A 172 6.09 10.31 17.68
CA ILE A 172 6.18 9.97 19.11
C ILE A 172 5.64 11.17 19.90
N LEU A 173 4.63 10.92 20.70
CA LEU A 173 3.91 11.94 21.46
C LEU A 173 3.91 11.60 22.95
N THR A 174 3.87 12.64 23.77
CA THR A 174 3.33 12.55 25.13
C THR A 174 1.90 13.09 25.13
N ILE A 175 0.96 12.33 25.69
CA ILE A 175 -0.44 12.72 25.84
C ILE A 175 -0.81 12.67 27.32
N ALA A 176 -1.35 13.76 27.85
CA ALA A 176 -1.94 13.81 29.18
C ALA A 176 -3.47 13.77 29.04
N CYS A 177 -4.16 12.76 29.57
CA CYS A 177 -5.62 12.72 29.45
C CYS A 177 -6.29 12.16 30.68
N THR A 178 -7.52 12.61 30.93
CA THR A 178 -8.39 12.02 31.95
C THR A 178 -8.99 10.75 31.39
N VAL A 179 -8.70 9.61 32.02
CA VAL A 179 -9.26 8.32 31.61
C VAL A 179 -10.70 8.20 32.07
N ASP A 180 -11.59 7.96 31.10
CA ASP A 180 -12.97 7.63 31.38
C ASP A 180 -13.03 6.29 32.12
N PRO A 181 -13.70 6.24 33.29
CA PRO A 181 -13.71 5.05 34.13
C PRO A 181 -14.43 3.86 33.56
N THR A 182 -15.35 4.09 32.61
CA THR A 182 -16.22 3.06 32.07
C THR A 182 -15.55 2.39 30.88
N SER A 183 -14.92 3.18 30.02
CA SER A 183 -14.30 2.74 28.78
C SER A 183 -12.79 2.50 28.91
N GLY A 184 -12.14 3.06 29.93
CA GLY A 184 -10.67 3.03 30.06
C GLY A 184 -9.94 3.86 29.01
N GLN A 185 -10.64 4.69 28.25
CA GLN A 185 -10.11 5.51 27.16
C GLN A 185 -9.92 6.98 27.59
N CYS A 186 -9.13 7.76 26.85
CA CYS A 186 -9.10 9.21 27.05
C CYS A 186 -10.49 9.81 26.77
N SER A 187 -11.01 10.60 27.73
CA SER A 187 -12.33 11.24 27.63
C SER A 187 -12.34 12.59 26.91
N SER A 188 -11.19 13.26 26.84
CA SER A 188 -10.92 14.47 26.04
C SER A 188 -9.42 14.66 25.83
N LEU A 189 -9.07 15.28 24.70
CA LEU A 189 -7.70 15.72 24.38
C LEU A 189 -7.75 17.16 23.86
N ALA A 190 -7.09 18.08 24.56
CA ALA A 190 -6.85 19.43 24.08
C ALA A 190 -5.44 19.57 23.50
N PRO A 191 -5.14 20.56 22.64
CA PRO A 191 -3.77 20.82 22.18
C PRO A 191 -2.75 20.88 23.32
N ASN A 192 -3.10 21.49 24.45
CA ASN A 192 -2.24 21.61 25.63
C ASN A 192 -1.86 20.26 26.28
N ASP A 193 -2.63 19.21 26.00
CA ASP A 193 -2.43 17.87 26.54
C ASP A 193 -1.46 17.04 25.69
N VAL A 194 -1.12 17.51 24.49
CA VAL A 194 -0.27 16.79 23.54
C VAL A 194 1.08 17.51 23.43
N SER A 195 2.16 16.76 23.54
CA SER A 195 3.52 17.25 23.29
C SER A 195 4.18 16.37 22.24
N TYR A 196 4.61 16.97 21.13
CA TYR A 196 5.43 16.28 20.14
C TYR A 196 6.84 16.06 20.69
N LEU A 197 7.32 14.82 20.62
CA LEU A 197 8.68 14.45 21.03
C LEU A 197 9.62 14.17 19.85
N GLY A 198 9.06 13.91 18.67
CA GLY A 198 9.83 13.56 17.48
C GLY A 198 9.02 12.75 16.48
N THR A 199 9.55 12.60 15.26
CA THR A 199 9.04 11.62 14.31
C THR A 199 9.66 10.26 14.66
N ALA A 200 8.84 9.21 14.77
CA ALA A 200 9.40 7.90 14.44
C ALA A 200 9.47 7.91 12.92
N ALA A 201 10.60 8.35 12.35
CA ALA A 201 10.78 8.32 10.91
C ALA A 201 10.49 6.89 10.45
N PRO A 202 9.42 6.65 9.69
CA PRO A 202 9.13 5.30 9.23
C PRO A 202 10.27 4.95 8.29
N PRO A 203 11.11 3.94 8.61
CA PRO A 203 12.09 3.51 7.64
C PRO A 203 11.32 3.14 6.38
N PRO A 204 11.82 3.49 5.17
CA PRO A 204 11.30 2.85 3.96
C PRO A 204 11.33 1.34 4.16
N ALA A 205 10.42 0.62 3.50
CA ALA A 205 10.28 -0.82 3.65
C ALA A 205 11.41 -1.59 2.92
N VAL A 206 12.64 -1.11 3.03
CA VAL A 206 13.85 -1.57 2.34
C VAL A 206 14.62 -2.50 3.26
N ALA A 207 15.00 -3.67 2.76
CA ALA A 207 15.67 -4.74 3.50
C ALA A 207 14.98 -5.09 4.84
N VAL A 208 13.64 -5.13 4.84
CA VAL A 208 12.83 -5.48 6.01
C VAL A 208 12.59 -6.98 6.04
N HIS A 209 13.00 -7.61 7.14
CA HIS A 209 12.75 -9.02 7.44
C HIS A 209 11.81 -9.12 8.63
N GLN A 210 10.51 -9.29 8.38
CA GLN A 210 9.52 -9.37 9.45
C GLN A 210 9.57 -10.74 10.12
N ARG A 211 9.52 -10.74 11.46
CA ARG A 211 9.31 -11.92 12.29
C ARG A 211 7.84 -11.91 12.71
N VAL A 212 6.98 -12.53 11.90
CA VAL A 212 5.52 -12.43 12.04
C VAL A 212 5.00 -13.48 13.02
N LEU A 213 4.20 -13.04 13.98
CA LEU A 213 3.37 -13.88 14.84
C LEU A 213 1.91 -13.77 14.41
N VAL A 214 1.35 -14.88 13.91
CA VAL A 214 -0.08 -14.97 13.58
C VAL A 214 -0.83 -15.56 14.76
N LEU A 215 -1.83 -14.83 15.26
CA LEU A 215 -2.65 -15.18 16.41
C LEU A 215 -4.06 -15.52 15.93
N ILE A 216 -4.41 -16.80 15.97
CA ILE A 216 -5.77 -17.28 15.71
C ILE A 216 -6.57 -17.05 16.98
N LEU A 217 -7.57 -16.17 16.92
CA LEU A 217 -8.36 -15.80 18.08
C LEU A 217 -9.40 -16.90 18.38
N ASP A 218 -9.30 -17.50 19.57
CA ASP A 218 -10.28 -18.46 20.09
C ASP A 218 -10.95 -17.86 21.34
N ALA A 219 -12.06 -17.18 21.16
CA ALA A 219 -12.81 -16.51 22.21
C ALA A 219 -14.24 -17.07 22.28
N PRO A 220 -14.44 -18.34 22.67
CA PRO A 220 -15.76 -18.99 22.66
C PRO A 220 -16.73 -18.31 23.63
N ALA A 221 -16.25 -17.75 24.75
CA ALA A 221 -17.05 -16.94 25.68
C ALA A 221 -17.66 -15.69 25.02
N CYS A 222 -17.10 -15.27 23.89
CA CYS A 222 -17.53 -14.14 23.09
C CYS A 222 -18.34 -14.56 21.85
N GLY A 223 -18.69 -15.85 21.73
CA GLY A 223 -19.29 -16.41 20.53
C GLY A 223 -18.34 -16.48 19.32
N MET A 224 -17.03 -16.43 19.56
CA MET A 224 -16.00 -16.39 18.52
C MET A 224 -15.01 -17.56 18.68
N PRO A 225 -15.37 -18.80 18.35
CA PRO A 225 -14.43 -19.91 18.39
C PRO A 225 -13.29 -19.72 17.37
N ALA A 226 -12.17 -20.45 17.56
CA ALA A 226 -11.07 -20.47 16.59
C ALA A 226 -11.59 -20.75 15.15
N PRO A 227 -11.38 -19.82 14.20
CA PRO A 227 -11.97 -19.95 12.86
C PRO A 227 -11.15 -20.80 11.89
N ALA A 228 -9.91 -21.17 12.27
CA ALA A 228 -9.02 -21.97 11.45
C ALA A 228 -8.03 -22.75 12.33
N SER A 229 -7.39 -23.77 11.76
CA SER A 229 -6.31 -24.50 12.43
C SER A 229 -4.95 -23.86 12.16
N VAL A 230 -4.02 -24.02 13.11
CA VAL A 230 -2.62 -23.56 12.98
C VAL A 230 -1.96 -24.05 11.67
N PRO A 231 -2.03 -25.35 11.29
CA PRO A 231 -1.41 -25.81 10.05
C PRO A 231 -2.03 -25.20 8.78
N SER A 232 -3.35 -24.98 8.76
CA SER A 232 -4.04 -24.37 7.63
C SER A 232 -3.55 -22.94 7.38
N VAL A 233 -3.54 -22.12 8.42
CA VAL A 233 -3.05 -20.73 8.35
C VAL A 233 -1.56 -20.71 7.99
N LYS A 234 -0.74 -21.59 8.59
CA LYS A 234 0.69 -21.68 8.27
C LYS A 234 0.91 -22.02 6.79
N SER A 235 0.10 -22.91 6.22
CA SER A 235 0.16 -23.28 4.80
C SER A 235 -0.18 -22.10 3.88
N VAL A 236 -1.19 -21.30 4.24
CA VAL A 236 -1.54 -20.09 3.49
C VAL A 236 -0.37 -19.10 3.47
N TYR A 237 0.25 -18.85 4.63
CA TYR A 237 1.32 -17.87 4.74
C TYR A 237 2.63 -18.33 4.11
N MET A 238 3.09 -19.55 4.40
CA MET A 238 4.43 -20.04 4.07
C MET A 238 4.46 -21.05 2.91
N GLY A 239 3.31 -21.47 2.42
CA GLY A 239 3.16 -22.58 1.49
C GLY A 239 3.11 -23.96 2.17
N PRO A 240 2.81 -25.03 1.42
CA PRO A 240 2.58 -26.38 1.97
C PRO A 240 3.78 -26.98 2.72
N ALA A 241 5.00 -26.59 2.35
CA ALA A 241 6.24 -27.06 2.99
C ALA A 241 6.63 -26.23 4.23
N PHE A 242 5.90 -25.14 4.51
CA PHE A 242 6.18 -24.20 5.59
C PHE A 242 7.57 -23.54 5.56
N ASP A 243 8.20 -23.47 4.39
CA ASP A 243 9.57 -22.98 4.22
C ASP A 243 9.64 -21.54 3.66
N GLY A 244 8.48 -20.90 3.45
CA GLY A 244 8.38 -19.54 2.92
C GLY A 244 8.55 -19.45 1.40
N LYS A 245 8.80 -20.57 0.71
CA LYS A 245 8.96 -20.60 -0.75
C LYS A 245 7.64 -20.72 -1.51
N GLY A 246 6.52 -20.63 -0.79
CA GLY A 246 5.17 -20.64 -1.33
C GLY A 246 4.24 -19.70 -0.57
N GLY A 247 2.95 -19.80 -0.86
CA GLY A 247 1.91 -19.04 -0.16
C GLY A 247 2.04 -17.52 -0.33
N LEU A 248 1.72 -16.79 0.73
CA LEU A 248 1.79 -15.33 0.77
C LEU A 248 3.24 -14.81 0.89
N ALA A 249 4.14 -15.55 1.53
CA ALA A 249 5.54 -15.16 1.74
C ALA A 249 6.27 -14.89 0.42
N ILE A 250 6.22 -15.84 -0.52
CA ILE A 250 6.86 -15.65 -1.84
C ILE A 250 6.18 -14.52 -2.63
N ARG A 251 4.90 -14.26 -2.39
CA ARG A 251 4.16 -13.21 -3.11
C ARG A 251 4.58 -11.82 -2.65
N ILE A 252 4.69 -11.57 -1.35
CA ILE A 252 5.17 -10.29 -0.85
C ILE A 252 6.65 -10.06 -1.22
N GLU A 253 7.46 -11.12 -1.22
CA GLU A 253 8.84 -11.07 -1.70
C GLU A 253 8.91 -10.68 -3.18
N ASN A 254 8.09 -11.30 -4.04
CA ASN A 254 8.02 -10.95 -5.46
C ASN A 254 7.52 -9.53 -5.71
N CYS A 255 6.51 -9.07 -4.96
CA CYS A 255 5.99 -7.70 -5.11
C CYS A 255 6.94 -6.63 -4.58
N SER A 256 7.86 -6.99 -3.68
CA SER A 256 8.83 -6.07 -3.07
C SER A 256 10.25 -6.23 -3.62
N TYR A 257 10.49 -7.16 -4.54
CA TYR A 257 11.84 -7.50 -5.04
C TYR A 257 12.80 -7.95 -3.93
N GLY A 258 12.26 -8.59 -2.89
CA GLY A 258 13.02 -9.02 -1.71
C GLY A 258 13.24 -7.93 -0.66
N GLU A 259 12.75 -6.72 -0.88
CA GLU A 259 12.86 -5.62 0.09
C GLU A 259 12.00 -5.84 1.33
N LEU A 260 10.89 -6.59 1.20
CA LEU A 260 10.07 -7.03 2.31
C LEU A 260 9.90 -8.55 2.26
N THR A 261 10.38 -9.22 3.29
CA THR A 261 10.26 -10.68 3.42
C THR A 261 9.75 -11.07 4.80
N TRP A 262 9.15 -12.24 4.87
CA TRP A 262 8.79 -12.89 6.13
C TRP A 262 9.83 -13.95 6.47
N ASN A 263 10.44 -13.82 7.65
CA ASN A 263 11.44 -14.79 8.09
C ASN A 263 10.74 -16.13 8.41
N ALA A 264 10.85 -17.10 7.50
CA ALA A 264 10.21 -18.41 7.62
C ALA A 264 10.62 -19.18 8.90
N THR A 265 11.85 -18.99 9.39
CA THR A 265 12.33 -19.67 10.61
C THR A 265 11.78 -19.06 11.90
N ALA A 266 11.48 -17.75 11.87
CA ALA A 266 10.87 -17.05 12.99
C ALA A 266 9.34 -16.98 12.88
N PHE A 267 8.77 -17.35 11.72
CA PHE A 267 7.32 -17.29 11.49
C PHE A 267 6.58 -18.28 12.38
N THR A 268 5.66 -17.77 13.19
CA THR A 268 4.88 -18.58 14.13
C THR A 268 3.40 -18.33 13.96
N VAL A 269 2.61 -19.40 14.04
CA VAL A 269 1.16 -19.34 14.11
C VAL A 269 0.74 -20.05 15.40
N LEU A 270 -0.11 -19.42 16.20
CA LEU A 270 -0.66 -20.03 17.40
C LEU A 270 -2.12 -19.64 17.59
N THR A 271 -2.87 -20.51 18.26
CA THR A 271 -4.21 -20.20 18.73
C THR A 271 -4.11 -19.60 20.14
N VAL A 272 -4.71 -18.43 20.34
CA VAL A 272 -4.85 -17.83 21.68
C VAL A 272 -6.28 -18.01 22.17
N THR A 273 -6.44 -18.76 23.26
CA THR A 273 -7.74 -18.91 23.91
C THR A 273 -7.98 -17.77 24.89
N LEU A 274 -9.07 -17.04 24.69
CA LEU A 274 -9.51 -15.94 25.55
C LEU A 274 -10.77 -16.37 26.31
N PRO A 275 -10.65 -16.66 27.62
CA PRO A 275 -11.77 -17.18 28.41
C PRO A 275 -12.84 -16.12 28.69
N THR A 276 -12.52 -14.84 28.52
CA THR A 276 -13.44 -13.70 28.70
C THR A 276 -13.20 -12.65 27.62
N CYS A 277 -14.25 -11.90 27.28
CA CYS A 277 -14.18 -10.76 26.38
C CYS A 277 -13.85 -9.52 27.19
N THR A 278 -12.62 -9.04 27.11
CA THR A 278 -12.21 -7.79 27.78
C THR A 278 -12.39 -6.57 26.88
N TRP A 279 -12.94 -6.75 25.68
CA TRP A 279 -13.21 -5.71 24.70
C TRP A 279 -14.67 -5.73 24.30
N ASP A 280 -15.13 -4.62 23.73
CA ASP A 280 -16.49 -4.50 23.21
C ASP A 280 -16.60 -5.26 21.88
N THR A 281 -17.30 -6.39 21.92
CA THR A 281 -17.53 -7.26 20.76
C THR A 281 -18.57 -6.68 19.80
N THR A 282 -19.35 -5.67 20.21
CA THR A 282 -20.38 -5.05 19.36
C THR A 282 -19.80 -3.97 18.46
N THR A 283 -18.70 -3.34 18.87
CA THR A 283 -18.03 -2.26 18.12
C THR A 283 -16.78 -2.73 17.36
N CYS A 284 -16.44 -4.02 17.44
CA CYS A 284 -15.25 -4.59 16.81
C CYS A 284 -13.94 -3.87 17.19
N ASP A 285 -13.77 -3.53 18.47
CA ASP A 285 -12.61 -2.76 18.96
C ASP A 285 -11.27 -3.44 18.63
N PRO A 286 -10.53 -2.99 17.60
CA PRO A 286 -9.38 -3.72 17.08
C PRO A 286 -8.22 -3.67 18.07
N PHE A 287 -8.04 -2.53 18.76
CA PHE A 287 -6.99 -2.36 19.76
C PHE A 287 -7.23 -3.21 21.00
N GLY A 288 -8.46 -3.29 21.50
CA GLY A 288 -8.84 -4.19 22.60
C GLY A 288 -8.57 -5.65 22.26
N MET A 289 -8.97 -6.11 21.06
CA MET A 289 -8.68 -7.46 20.57
C MET A 289 -7.17 -7.72 20.49
N ALA A 290 -6.40 -6.79 19.91
CA ALA A 290 -4.96 -6.92 19.79
C ALA A 290 -4.28 -7.00 21.16
N ASN A 291 -4.65 -6.14 22.11
CA ASN A 291 -4.10 -6.16 23.47
C ASN A 291 -4.38 -7.48 24.18
N ALA A 292 -5.62 -7.99 24.11
CA ALA A 292 -6.01 -9.26 24.73
C ALA A 292 -5.26 -10.45 24.11
N ALA A 293 -5.24 -10.54 22.78
CA ALA A 293 -4.55 -11.61 22.06
C ALA A 293 -3.03 -11.59 22.28
N ARG A 294 -2.40 -10.40 22.24
CA ARG A 294 -0.96 -10.24 22.50
C ARG A 294 -0.58 -10.60 23.92
N THR A 295 -1.41 -10.24 24.91
CA THR A 295 -1.20 -10.63 26.31
C THR A 295 -1.29 -12.14 26.50
N ALA A 296 -2.31 -12.79 25.90
CA ALA A 296 -2.43 -14.24 25.94
C ALA A 296 -1.24 -14.94 25.26
N ALA A 297 -0.80 -14.45 24.10
CA ALA A 297 0.38 -14.97 23.40
C ALA A 297 1.67 -14.78 24.21
N TYR A 298 1.86 -13.63 24.85
CA TYR A 298 2.99 -13.36 25.73
C TYR A 298 3.03 -14.32 26.92
N ASN A 299 1.88 -14.55 27.57
CA ASN A 299 1.78 -15.50 28.68
C ASN A 299 2.05 -16.95 28.24
N LEU A 300 1.64 -17.32 27.03
CA LEU A 300 1.85 -18.66 26.49
C LEU A 300 3.31 -18.91 26.09
N LEU A 301 3.93 -17.97 25.39
CA LEU A 301 5.29 -18.11 24.86
C LEU A 301 6.37 -17.76 25.89
N GLY A 302 6.02 -16.93 26.87
CA GLY A 302 6.96 -16.29 27.76
C GLY A 302 7.68 -15.11 27.12
N PRO A 303 8.33 -14.25 27.94
CA PRO A 303 8.83 -12.95 27.49
C PRO A 303 9.93 -13.04 26.42
N ALA A 304 10.85 -14.00 26.58
CA ALA A 304 11.99 -14.16 25.69
C ALA A 304 11.57 -14.60 24.28
N ALA A 305 10.68 -15.60 24.18
CA ALA A 305 10.19 -16.08 22.90
C ALA A 305 9.23 -15.07 22.25
N TYR A 306 8.41 -14.37 23.02
CA TYR A 306 7.53 -13.33 22.49
C TYR A 306 8.32 -12.12 21.95
N GLY A 307 9.38 -11.71 22.63
CA GLY A 307 10.19 -10.54 22.25
C GLY A 307 10.91 -10.64 20.89
N VAL A 308 10.90 -11.82 20.25
CA VAL A 308 11.51 -11.99 18.91
C VAL A 308 10.60 -11.54 17.78
N PHE A 309 9.30 -11.35 18.02
CA PHE A 309 8.37 -10.99 16.95
C PHE A 309 8.35 -9.48 16.71
N THR A 310 8.27 -9.10 15.43
CA THR A 310 8.21 -7.70 15.01
C THR A 310 6.84 -7.29 14.50
N ASN A 311 6.02 -8.25 14.07
CA ASN A 311 4.72 -8.01 13.44
C ASN A 311 3.70 -9.04 13.92
N PHE A 312 2.45 -8.60 14.05
CA PHE A 312 1.37 -9.35 14.69
C PHE A 312 0.14 -9.34 13.78
N HIS A 313 -0.31 -10.52 13.38
CA HIS A 313 -1.49 -10.69 12.54
C HIS A 313 -2.56 -11.41 13.36
N LEU A 314 -3.70 -10.78 13.59
CA LEU A 314 -4.83 -11.39 14.27
C LEU A 314 -5.79 -11.98 13.25
N ILE A 315 -6.13 -13.26 13.39
CA ILE A 315 -7.18 -13.92 12.60
C ILE A 315 -8.43 -14.04 13.46
N LEU A 316 -9.49 -13.39 12.98
CA LEU A 316 -10.78 -13.26 13.64
C LEU A 316 -11.83 -14.18 13.02
N SER A 317 -12.87 -14.49 13.79
CA SER A 317 -14.06 -15.18 13.30
C SER A 317 -14.72 -14.44 12.13
N THR A 318 -15.33 -15.20 11.22
CA THR A 318 -16.04 -14.67 10.05
C THR A 318 -17.28 -13.87 10.43
N GLY A 319 -17.49 -12.75 9.74
CA GLY A 319 -18.64 -11.87 9.90
C GLY A 319 -18.60 -11.01 11.17
N LEU A 320 -17.50 -11.05 11.92
CA LEU A 320 -17.37 -10.32 13.17
C LEU A 320 -17.38 -8.81 12.94
N CYS A 321 -16.61 -8.35 11.95
CA CYS A 321 -16.43 -6.93 11.66
C CYS A 321 -16.96 -6.54 10.27
N GLY A 322 -17.19 -5.25 10.05
CA GLY A 322 -17.67 -4.71 8.77
C GLY A 322 -16.61 -4.71 7.64
N TRP A 323 -15.35 -4.95 7.98
CA TRP A 323 -14.18 -4.83 7.09
C TRP A 323 -13.50 -6.17 6.83
N ALA A 324 -12.96 -6.40 5.63
CA ALA A 324 -12.33 -7.68 5.27
C ALA A 324 -11.01 -7.93 6.02
N GLY A 325 -10.20 -6.87 6.08
CA GLY A 325 -8.99 -6.75 6.87
C GLY A 325 -8.93 -5.35 7.46
N LEU A 326 -8.00 -5.14 8.37
CA LEU A 326 -7.69 -3.85 8.98
C LEU A 326 -6.22 -3.86 9.38
N ALA A 327 -5.59 -2.69 9.41
CA ALA A 327 -4.22 -2.56 9.86
C ALA A 327 -3.95 -1.19 10.46
N THR A 328 -2.90 -1.12 11.27
CA THR A 328 -2.36 0.17 11.68
C THR A 328 -1.59 0.80 10.52
N LEU A 329 -1.91 2.06 10.22
CA LEU A 329 -1.14 2.92 9.32
C LEU A 329 0.14 3.34 10.04
N GLY A 330 1.24 2.70 9.65
CA GLY A 330 2.42 2.63 10.52
C GLY A 330 2.21 1.67 11.68
N GLY A 331 3.26 0.95 12.07
CA GLY A 331 3.23 0.04 13.21
C GLY A 331 3.47 -1.41 12.82
N ASP A 332 2.83 -2.32 13.52
CA ASP A 332 3.14 -3.76 13.49
C ASP A 332 1.91 -4.67 13.50
N GLN A 333 0.69 -4.12 13.38
CA GLN A 333 -0.54 -4.86 13.63
C GLN A 333 -1.44 -4.94 12.40
N VAL A 334 -1.95 -6.15 12.18
CA VAL A 334 -2.91 -6.52 11.15
C VAL A 334 -4.04 -7.31 11.80
N TRP A 335 -5.27 -7.12 11.33
CA TRP A 335 -6.44 -7.92 11.68
C TRP A 335 -7.10 -8.43 10.40
N LEU A 336 -7.47 -9.70 10.37
CA LEU A 336 -8.04 -10.36 9.20
C LEU A 336 -9.24 -11.17 9.63
N GLN A 337 -10.36 -11.06 8.92
CA GLN A 337 -11.39 -12.07 9.06
C GLN A 337 -10.97 -13.35 8.34
N ALA A 338 -11.24 -14.50 8.95
CA ALA A 338 -10.75 -15.80 8.50
C ALA A 338 -11.05 -16.10 7.02
N GLN A 339 -12.22 -15.72 6.50
CA GLN A 339 -12.61 -15.94 5.12
C GLN A 339 -11.76 -15.17 4.09
N TYR A 340 -11.02 -14.14 4.52
CA TYR A 340 -10.17 -13.33 3.65
C TYR A 340 -8.67 -13.60 3.84
N VAL A 341 -8.28 -14.47 4.78
CA VAL A 341 -6.86 -14.79 5.02
C VAL A 341 -6.19 -15.41 3.79
N SER A 342 -6.90 -16.30 3.08
CA SER A 342 -6.41 -16.90 1.84
C SER A 342 -6.56 -15.97 0.62
N TYR A 343 -7.39 -14.92 0.73
CA TYR A 343 -7.48 -13.88 -0.29
C TYR A 343 -6.29 -12.94 -0.13
N TRP A 344 -5.20 -13.33 -0.80
CA TRP A 344 -3.90 -12.70 -0.67
C TRP A 344 -3.91 -11.16 -0.82
N PRO A 345 -4.73 -10.51 -1.68
CA PRO A 345 -4.71 -9.06 -1.81
C PRO A 345 -5.01 -8.37 -0.49
N VAL A 346 -6.00 -8.85 0.27
CA VAL A 346 -6.36 -8.28 1.58
C VAL A 346 -5.20 -8.46 2.56
N THR A 347 -4.67 -9.68 2.71
CA THR A 347 -3.59 -9.91 3.68
C THR A 347 -2.34 -9.07 3.36
N LEU A 348 -1.96 -8.95 2.08
CA LEU A 348 -0.80 -8.14 1.70
C LEU A 348 -1.08 -6.64 1.78
N GLN A 349 -2.29 -6.17 1.44
CA GLN A 349 -2.72 -4.79 1.62
C GLN A 349 -2.60 -4.37 3.09
N GLU A 350 -3.17 -5.18 4.00
CA GLU A 350 -3.08 -4.92 5.44
C GLU A 350 -1.63 -4.93 5.94
N THR A 351 -0.80 -5.84 5.43
CA THR A 351 0.62 -5.89 5.79
C THR A 351 1.35 -4.60 5.40
N VAL A 352 1.10 -4.04 4.22
CA VAL A 352 1.83 -2.85 3.76
C VAL A 352 1.30 -1.53 4.32
N HIS A 353 0.08 -1.50 4.90
CA HIS A 353 -0.38 -0.37 5.70
C HIS A 353 0.56 -0.07 6.88
N ASN A 354 1.23 -1.08 7.44
CA ASN A 354 2.25 -0.90 8.48
C ASN A 354 3.45 -0.04 8.03
N PHE A 355 3.57 0.26 6.73
CA PHE A 355 4.57 1.16 6.14
C PHE A 355 3.95 2.45 5.57
N PHE A 356 2.81 2.89 6.11
CA PHE A 356 2.12 4.14 5.74
C PHE A 356 1.63 4.19 4.29
N LEU A 357 1.45 3.03 3.66
CA LEU A 357 0.78 2.98 2.38
C LEU A 357 -0.72 3.14 2.59
N TYR A 358 -1.37 4.00 1.82
CA TYR A 358 -2.83 4.20 1.85
C TYR A 358 -3.49 3.46 0.69
N HIS A 359 -4.82 3.32 0.73
CA HIS A 359 -5.55 2.77 -0.41
C HIS A 359 -5.33 3.61 -1.66
N SER A 360 -5.41 2.93 -2.81
CA SER A 360 -5.36 3.56 -4.13
C SER A 360 -6.77 3.93 -4.61
N TYR A 361 -6.83 4.97 -5.42
CA TYR A 361 -8.04 5.60 -5.90
C TYR A 361 -8.17 5.44 -7.41
N ARG A 362 -9.41 5.49 -7.92
CA ARG A 362 -9.68 5.77 -9.33
C ARG A 362 -10.84 6.73 -9.41
N ALA A 363 -10.68 7.76 -10.24
CA ALA A 363 -11.64 8.87 -10.30
C ALA A 363 -11.94 9.48 -8.91
N ASN A 364 -10.92 9.54 -8.03
CA ASN A 364 -11.04 9.98 -6.64
C ASN A 364 -11.97 9.14 -5.75
N ILE A 365 -12.31 7.92 -6.18
CA ILE A 365 -13.07 6.96 -5.37
C ILE A 365 -12.07 5.93 -4.84
N GLU A 366 -12.05 5.80 -3.53
CA GLU A 366 -11.20 4.84 -2.81
C GLU A 366 -11.49 3.41 -3.28
N TYR A 367 -10.45 2.57 -3.30
CA TYR A 367 -10.51 1.18 -3.74
C TYR A 367 -10.80 0.94 -5.23
N GLN A 368 -11.13 1.96 -6.02
CA GLN A 368 -11.50 1.75 -7.42
C GLN A 368 -10.29 1.57 -8.36
N ASP A 369 -9.07 1.69 -7.84
CA ASP A 369 -7.88 1.26 -8.59
C ASP A 369 -7.83 -0.27 -8.64
N THR A 370 -7.83 -0.84 -9.84
CA THR A 370 -7.74 -2.29 -10.06
C THR A 370 -6.34 -2.74 -10.48
N SER A 371 -5.39 -1.81 -10.54
CA SER A 371 -4.00 -2.07 -10.94
C SER A 371 -3.07 -2.48 -9.78
N THR A 372 -3.57 -2.46 -8.55
CA THR A 372 -2.82 -2.74 -7.32
C THR A 372 -3.76 -3.34 -6.27
N PHE A 373 -3.22 -4.19 -5.40
CA PHE A 373 -3.94 -4.67 -4.22
C PHE A 373 -4.18 -3.57 -3.17
N MET A 374 -3.58 -2.38 -3.30
CA MET A 374 -3.97 -1.22 -2.49
C MET A 374 -5.32 -0.63 -2.93
N GLY A 375 -5.84 -1.02 -4.08
CA GLY A 375 -7.23 -0.82 -4.45
C GLY A 375 -8.00 -2.14 -4.39
N ARG A 376 -8.73 -2.49 -5.44
CA ARG A 376 -9.42 -3.79 -5.57
C ARG A 376 -8.71 -4.76 -6.50
N GLY A 377 -7.49 -4.41 -6.93
CA GLY A 377 -6.70 -5.20 -7.87
C GLY A 377 -6.11 -6.46 -7.24
N THR A 378 -5.66 -7.33 -8.12
CA THR A 378 -4.94 -8.59 -7.82
C THR A 378 -3.53 -8.53 -8.39
N ALA A 379 -2.90 -7.37 -8.28
CA ALA A 379 -1.55 -7.09 -8.78
C ALA A 379 -0.72 -6.40 -7.70
N CYS A 380 0.61 -6.44 -7.81
CA CYS A 380 1.52 -5.78 -6.88
C CYS A 380 1.32 -4.26 -6.85
N PRO A 381 1.92 -3.54 -5.87
CA PRO A 381 1.77 -2.11 -5.76
C PRO A 381 2.14 -1.38 -7.06
N ASN A 382 1.43 -0.30 -7.36
CA ASN A 382 1.76 0.56 -8.50
C ASN A 382 3.02 1.40 -8.23
N SER A 383 3.60 2.01 -9.26
CA SER A 383 4.88 2.70 -9.16
C SER A 383 4.95 3.83 -8.15
N PRO A 384 3.93 4.70 -7.95
CA PRO A 384 3.99 5.67 -6.86
C PRO A 384 3.95 5.02 -5.47
N GLU A 385 3.27 3.88 -5.31
CA GLU A 385 3.31 3.08 -4.07
C GLU A 385 4.70 2.45 -3.87
N LEU A 386 5.25 1.79 -4.90
CA LEU A 386 6.59 1.20 -4.87
C LEU A 386 7.67 2.26 -4.58
N ALA A 387 7.55 3.46 -5.16
CA ALA A 387 8.45 4.57 -4.90
C ALA A 387 8.36 5.07 -3.44
N LEU A 388 7.16 5.12 -2.85
CA LEU A 388 6.97 5.48 -1.44
C LEU A 388 7.62 4.47 -0.50
N LEU A 389 7.41 3.19 -0.79
CA LEU A 389 7.98 2.08 -0.03
C LEU A 389 9.51 1.97 -0.18
N GLY A 390 10.07 2.55 -1.24
CA GLY A 390 11.49 2.45 -1.58
C GLY A 390 11.83 1.19 -2.37
N TRP A 391 10.84 0.47 -2.90
CA TRP A 391 11.00 -0.77 -3.67
C TRP A 391 11.31 -0.53 -5.14
N ALA A 392 11.02 0.67 -5.67
CA ALA A 392 11.31 1.02 -7.05
C ALA A 392 12.10 2.32 -7.21
N SER A 393 12.84 2.42 -8.30
CA SER A 393 13.60 3.60 -8.71
C SER A 393 13.19 4.05 -10.11
N PRO A 394 13.37 5.34 -10.45
CA PRO A 394 13.02 5.84 -11.77
C PRO A 394 14.00 5.35 -12.85
N ALA A 395 13.53 5.33 -14.10
CA ALA A 395 14.33 4.97 -15.27
C ALA A 395 15.31 6.11 -15.61
N GLY A 396 16.61 5.90 -15.33
CA GLY A 396 17.65 6.89 -15.63
C GLY A 396 17.32 8.27 -15.03
N ALA A 397 17.32 9.31 -15.86
CA ALA A 397 16.97 10.68 -15.45
C ALA A 397 15.45 10.92 -15.27
N GLY A 398 14.62 9.87 -15.35
CA GLY A 398 13.17 9.94 -15.33
C GLY A 398 12.53 10.25 -13.98
N GLY A 399 13.28 10.59 -12.94
CA GLY A 399 12.76 10.77 -11.57
C GLY A 399 12.09 12.10 -11.26
N ALA A 400 12.29 13.12 -12.10
CA ALA A 400 11.76 14.46 -11.87
C ALA A 400 11.62 15.26 -13.18
N LEU A 401 10.91 14.71 -14.17
CA LEU A 401 10.81 15.34 -15.47
C LEU A 401 9.87 16.55 -15.44
N ASN A 402 10.37 17.73 -15.77
CA ASN A 402 9.64 19.00 -15.74
C ASN A 402 9.80 19.78 -17.05
N ALA A 403 9.33 21.04 -17.08
CA ALA A 403 9.41 21.91 -18.25
C ALA A 403 10.84 22.09 -18.82
N ALA A 404 11.88 21.97 -17.99
CA ALA A 404 13.27 22.10 -18.43
C ALA A 404 13.80 20.82 -19.10
N SER A 405 13.33 19.64 -18.67
CA SER A 405 13.74 18.35 -19.20
C SER A 405 12.83 17.81 -20.32
N ILE A 406 11.59 18.30 -20.41
CA ILE A 406 10.64 18.00 -21.48
C ILE A 406 10.33 19.31 -22.20
N PRO A 407 11.14 19.69 -23.21
CA PRO A 407 10.85 20.87 -24.00
C PRO A 407 9.47 20.76 -24.66
N ALA A 408 8.81 21.91 -24.85
CA ALA A 408 7.60 21.95 -25.66
C ALA A 408 7.91 21.49 -27.09
N GLY A 409 7.00 20.71 -27.67
CA GLY A 409 7.13 20.16 -29.01
C GLY A 409 7.38 21.26 -30.02
N ALA A 410 8.58 21.26 -30.60
CA ALA A 410 8.91 22.03 -31.78
C ALA A 410 9.56 21.07 -32.79
N PRO A 411 9.46 21.35 -34.10
CA PRO A 411 10.14 20.56 -35.10
C PRO A 411 11.64 20.42 -34.78
N GLY A 412 12.14 19.18 -34.74
CA GLY A 412 13.55 18.87 -34.45
C GLY A 412 13.92 18.71 -32.98
N VAL A 413 12.98 18.86 -32.04
CA VAL A 413 13.23 18.60 -30.61
C VAL A 413 13.47 17.11 -30.38
N VAL A 414 14.57 16.80 -29.70
CA VAL A 414 14.87 15.44 -29.23
C VAL A 414 14.00 15.14 -28.02
N LEU A 415 13.08 14.19 -28.17
CA LEU A 415 12.21 13.77 -27.07
C LEU A 415 13.00 12.95 -26.03
N PRO A 416 12.79 13.16 -24.73
CA PRO A 416 13.31 12.26 -23.70
C PRO A 416 12.71 10.86 -23.87
N ARG A 417 13.57 9.85 -23.78
CA ARG A 417 13.25 8.44 -24.03
C ARG A 417 13.68 7.59 -22.84
N PHE A 418 12.89 6.56 -22.55
CA PHE A 418 13.13 5.65 -21.43
C PHE A 418 12.85 4.22 -21.85
N GLN A 419 13.55 3.28 -21.23
CA GLN A 419 13.25 1.86 -21.30
C GLN A 419 12.63 1.47 -19.97
N LEU A 420 11.34 1.16 -19.97
CA LEU A 420 10.62 0.78 -18.75
C LEU A 420 10.54 -0.74 -18.67
N PRO A 421 11.36 -1.42 -17.83
CA PRO A 421 11.04 -2.78 -17.44
C PRO A 421 9.68 -2.79 -16.75
N ALA A 422 8.90 -3.84 -16.99
CA ALA A 422 7.66 -4.02 -16.28
C ALA A 422 7.92 -4.19 -14.79
N THR A 423 7.06 -3.64 -13.95
CA THR A 423 7.23 -3.71 -12.48
C THR A 423 7.35 -5.15 -12.01
N SER A 424 6.65 -6.10 -12.60
CA SER A 424 6.78 -7.52 -12.25
C SER A 424 8.18 -8.15 -12.44
N LEU A 425 9.09 -7.49 -13.17
CA LEU A 425 10.46 -7.96 -13.36
C LEU A 425 11.44 -7.39 -12.34
N THR A 426 11.34 -6.09 -12.07
CA THR A 426 12.29 -5.37 -11.21
C THR A 426 11.73 -4.03 -10.78
N GLY A 427 12.08 -3.59 -9.58
CA GLY A 427 11.86 -2.21 -9.15
C GLY A 427 12.85 -1.21 -9.76
N ARG A 428 13.99 -1.66 -10.29
CA ARG A 428 15.03 -0.76 -10.82
C ARG A 428 14.63 -0.20 -12.17
N GLY A 429 14.43 1.12 -12.23
CA GLY A 429 14.06 1.79 -13.46
C GLY A 429 12.61 1.56 -13.89
N ALA A 430 11.75 1.10 -12.97
CA ALA A 430 10.40 0.64 -13.29
C ALA A 430 9.42 1.75 -13.71
N TYR A 431 9.77 3.02 -13.44
CA TYR A 431 8.86 4.14 -13.70
C TYR A 431 9.54 5.40 -14.22
N VAL A 432 8.72 6.29 -14.79
CA VAL A 432 9.06 7.69 -15.05
C VAL A 432 8.09 8.58 -14.29
N ARG A 433 8.61 9.64 -13.68
CA ARG A 433 7.87 10.62 -12.89
C ARG A 433 7.92 12.00 -13.56
N VAL A 434 6.74 12.53 -13.89
CA VAL A 434 6.56 13.83 -14.53
C VAL A 434 5.99 14.83 -13.53
N LEU A 435 6.63 15.99 -13.43
CA LEU A 435 6.27 17.16 -12.64
C LEU A 435 5.77 18.23 -13.63
N PRO A 436 4.46 18.27 -13.94
CA PRO A 436 3.89 19.15 -14.95
C PRO A 436 3.82 20.62 -14.49
N ASN A 437 4.97 21.18 -14.10
CA ASN A 437 5.11 22.55 -13.59
C ASN A 437 4.83 23.65 -14.62
N TRP A 438 4.55 23.27 -15.87
CA TRP A 438 4.04 24.15 -16.90
C TRP A 438 2.52 24.34 -16.85
N GLN A 439 1.80 23.48 -16.12
CA GLN A 439 0.38 23.68 -15.88
C GLN A 439 0.20 24.82 -14.88
N GLY A 440 -0.70 25.75 -15.18
CA GLY A 440 -1.03 26.85 -14.27
C GLY A 440 -1.50 26.37 -12.89
N SER A 441 -2.20 25.22 -12.86
CA SER A 441 -2.68 24.58 -11.63
C SER A 441 -1.55 24.05 -10.74
N TYR A 442 -0.34 23.84 -11.26
CA TYR A 442 0.75 23.23 -10.52
C TYR A 442 1.30 24.12 -9.38
N SER A 443 0.98 25.42 -9.40
CA SER A 443 1.26 26.35 -8.30
C SER A 443 0.27 26.23 -7.13
N ASN A 444 -0.86 25.54 -7.31
CA ASN A 444 -1.86 25.34 -6.27
C ASN A 444 -1.67 23.97 -5.62
N ALA A 445 -1.34 23.95 -4.33
CA ALA A 445 -1.06 22.73 -3.58
C ALA A 445 -2.19 21.68 -3.60
N ALA A 446 -3.45 22.11 -3.75
CA ALA A 446 -4.61 21.22 -3.80
C ALA A 446 -4.93 20.67 -5.20
N ALA A 447 -4.40 21.30 -6.26
CA ALA A 447 -4.67 20.92 -7.66
C ALA A 447 -3.42 20.45 -8.42
N ALA A 448 -2.23 20.60 -7.82
CA ALA A 448 -0.98 20.15 -8.41
C ALA A 448 -0.83 18.63 -8.26
N HIS A 449 -0.58 17.95 -9.37
CA HIS A 449 -0.34 16.51 -9.39
C HIS A 449 0.92 16.16 -10.19
N ASN A 450 1.65 15.17 -9.70
CA ASN A 450 2.71 14.49 -10.44
C ASN A 450 2.16 13.24 -11.11
N LEU A 451 2.73 12.87 -12.25
CA LEU A 451 2.37 11.64 -12.95
C LEU A 451 3.46 10.59 -12.79
N TYR A 452 3.06 9.35 -12.55
CA TYR A 452 3.92 8.17 -12.61
C TYR A 452 3.48 7.31 -13.79
N LEU A 453 4.43 6.96 -14.65
CA LEU A 453 4.23 6.11 -15.82
C LEU A 453 4.96 4.80 -15.59
N GLU A 454 4.26 3.68 -15.71
CA GLU A 454 4.79 2.35 -15.45
C GLU A 454 4.36 1.32 -16.48
N ALA A 455 5.23 0.35 -16.76
CA ALA A 455 4.89 -0.77 -17.64
C ALA A 455 4.39 -1.96 -16.80
N ARG A 456 3.28 -2.59 -17.20
CA ARG A 456 2.73 -3.78 -16.52
C ARG A 456 2.54 -4.95 -17.48
N VAL A 457 3.01 -6.12 -17.07
CA VAL A 457 2.80 -7.41 -17.74
C VAL A 457 2.44 -8.48 -16.69
N PRO A 458 1.63 -9.49 -17.05
CA PRO A 458 1.12 -10.51 -16.12
C PRO A 458 2.18 -11.57 -15.79
N LEU A 459 3.29 -11.15 -15.18
CA LEU A 459 4.38 -12.01 -14.74
C LEU A 459 4.59 -11.86 -13.22
N GLY A 460 5.26 -12.83 -12.60
CA GLY A 460 5.64 -12.75 -11.19
C GLY A 460 4.45 -12.45 -10.27
N GLY A 461 4.58 -11.43 -9.41
CA GLY A 461 3.50 -11.01 -8.51
C GLY A 461 2.28 -10.40 -9.22
N ASP A 462 2.41 -9.98 -10.48
CA ASP A 462 1.32 -9.45 -11.31
C ASP A 462 0.61 -10.53 -12.15
N ALA A 463 0.94 -11.81 -11.97
CA ALA A 463 0.39 -12.90 -12.78
C ALA A 463 -1.15 -12.98 -12.77
N GLN A 464 -1.82 -12.41 -11.75
CA GLN A 464 -3.28 -12.37 -11.63
C GLN A 464 -3.89 -10.99 -11.96
N MET A 465 -3.12 -10.09 -12.56
CA MET A 465 -3.61 -8.78 -13.02
C MET A 465 -4.75 -8.94 -14.03
N SER A 466 -5.76 -8.06 -13.97
CA SER A 466 -6.87 -8.06 -14.92
C SER A 466 -6.41 -7.82 -16.37
N GLY A 467 -7.04 -8.51 -17.33
CA GLY A 467 -6.65 -8.45 -18.75
C GLY A 467 -6.62 -7.04 -19.36
N GLU A 468 -7.46 -6.13 -18.87
CA GLU A 468 -7.50 -4.73 -19.34
C GLU A 468 -6.22 -3.94 -19.04
N LEU A 469 -5.45 -4.38 -18.05
CA LEU A 469 -4.23 -3.75 -17.57
C LEU A 469 -2.96 -4.48 -18.03
N GLN A 470 -3.09 -5.67 -18.60
CA GLN A 470 -1.97 -6.48 -19.08
C GLN A 470 -1.36 -5.90 -20.36
N TYR A 471 -0.04 -5.88 -20.43
CA TYR A 471 0.72 -5.35 -21.57
C TYR A 471 0.37 -3.90 -21.89
N LYS A 472 0.20 -3.10 -20.83
CA LYS A 472 -0.10 -1.68 -20.91
C LYS A 472 0.99 -0.83 -20.24
N LEU A 473 1.05 0.42 -20.69
CA LEU A 473 1.62 1.52 -19.91
C LEU A 473 0.50 2.09 -19.03
N LEU A 474 0.65 2.06 -17.72
CA LEU A 474 -0.30 2.65 -16.77
C LEU A 474 0.19 4.04 -16.35
N VAL A 475 -0.76 4.93 -16.07
CA VAL A 475 -0.50 6.26 -15.56
C VAL A 475 -1.28 6.47 -14.28
N HIS A 476 -0.57 6.83 -13.22
CA HIS A 476 -1.14 7.25 -11.94
C HIS A 476 -0.78 8.70 -11.69
N GLU A 477 -1.66 9.42 -11.01
CA GLU A 477 -1.43 10.78 -10.56
C GLU A 477 -1.39 10.83 -9.02
N VAL A 478 -0.56 11.72 -8.48
CA VAL A 478 -0.37 11.86 -7.04
C VAL A 478 -0.27 13.33 -6.68
N ASN A 479 -0.80 13.75 -5.52
CA ASN A 479 -0.67 15.15 -5.09
C ASN A 479 0.80 15.60 -5.07
N ALA A 480 1.13 16.64 -5.83
CA ALA A 480 2.50 17.07 -6.05
C ALA A 480 3.14 17.66 -4.80
N THR A 481 2.37 18.37 -3.97
CA THR A 481 2.88 18.95 -2.70
C THR A 481 3.42 17.85 -1.80
N MET A 482 2.64 16.78 -1.65
CA MET A 482 3.00 15.64 -0.80
C MET A 482 4.12 14.80 -1.42
N ASP A 483 4.02 14.51 -2.72
CA ASP A 483 5.01 13.69 -3.43
C ASP A 483 6.38 14.37 -3.59
N ASN A 484 6.42 15.71 -3.71
CA ASN A 484 7.70 16.44 -3.80
C ASN A 484 8.41 16.59 -2.45
N ASN A 485 7.73 16.34 -1.33
CA ASN A 485 8.31 16.40 0.01
C ASN A 485 7.94 15.16 0.82
N LEU A 486 8.43 14.00 0.38
CA LEU A 486 8.20 12.71 1.04
C LEU A 486 8.75 12.65 2.47
N GLN A 487 9.67 13.53 2.87
CA GLN A 487 10.14 13.56 4.25
C GLN A 487 9.07 14.10 5.20
N LEU A 488 8.32 15.11 4.75
CA LEU A 488 7.24 15.70 5.53
C LEU A 488 5.92 14.93 5.39
N TYR A 489 5.61 14.41 4.20
CA TYR A 489 4.29 13.87 3.88
C TYR A 489 4.24 12.34 3.74
N ARG A 490 5.21 11.62 4.29
CA ARG A 490 5.30 10.14 4.18
C ARG A 490 4.06 9.43 4.72
N ASN A 491 3.54 9.95 5.83
CA ASN A 491 2.42 9.45 6.63
C ASN A 491 1.08 10.07 6.24
N TYR A 492 1.00 10.80 5.13
CA TYR A 492 -0.25 11.38 4.65
C TYR A 492 -0.87 10.51 3.56
N ASN A 493 -2.20 10.53 3.48
CA ASN A 493 -2.89 10.00 2.32
C ASN A 493 -2.61 10.89 1.11
N ARG A 494 -1.69 10.42 0.25
CA ARG A 494 -1.26 11.12 -0.97
C ARG A 494 -2.27 11.05 -2.12
N ARG A 495 -3.38 10.32 -1.92
CA ARG A 495 -4.43 10.03 -2.90
C ARG A 495 -3.84 9.63 -4.24
N ILE A 496 -3.11 8.52 -4.23
CA ILE A 496 -2.60 7.90 -5.44
C ILE A 496 -3.81 7.48 -6.28
N ASN A 497 -3.96 8.06 -7.47
CA ASN A 497 -5.14 7.90 -8.29
C ASN A 497 -4.75 7.33 -9.66
N TYR A 498 -5.35 6.21 -10.04
CA TYR A 498 -5.25 5.68 -11.39
C TYR A 498 -5.92 6.65 -12.38
N LEU A 499 -5.16 7.08 -13.38
CA LEU A 499 -5.61 8.03 -14.39
C LEU A 499 -6.00 7.31 -15.70
N SER A 500 -5.10 6.52 -16.27
CA SER A 500 -5.32 5.88 -17.57
C SER A 500 -4.36 4.73 -17.86
N SER A 501 -4.63 3.97 -18.93
CA SER A 501 -3.71 2.96 -19.46
C SER A 501 -3.68 3.01 -20.99
N PHE A 502 -2.52 2.71 -21.55
CA PHE A 502 -2.27 2.80 -22.99
C PHE A 502 -1.63 1.52 -23.50
N SER A 503 -2.07 1.06 -24.68
CA SER A 503 -1.41 -0.04 -25.38
C SER A 503 0.01 0.33 -25.82
N ALA A 504 0.84 -0.68 -26.04
CA ALA A 504 2.09 -0.56 -26.77
C ALA A 504 1.86 -0.06 -28.21
N SER A 505 2.92 0.44 -28.85
CA SER A 505 2.92 0.97 -30.23
C SER A 505 1.85 2.04 -30.47
N ASN A 506 1.70 2.94 -29.50
CA ASN A 506 0.66 3.95 -29.54
C ASN A 506 1.21 5.36 -29.30
N ARG A 507 0.47 6.36 -29.78
CA ARG A 507 0.59 7.77 -29.38
C ARG A 507 -0.64 8.13 -28.58
N SER A 508 -0.44 8.45 -27.31
CA SER A 508 -1.51 8.76 -26.38
C SER A 508 -1.37 10.19 -25.89
N VAL A 509 -2.50 10.90 -25.80
CA VAL A 509 -2.54 12.29 -25.35
C VAL A 509 -3.23 12.33 -24.00
N ILE A 510 -2.66 13.07 -23.05
CA ILE A 510 -3.29 13.39 -21.77
C ILE A 510 -3.54 14.90 -21.73
N PRO A 511 -4.71 15.37 -22.22
CA PRO A 511 -4.92 16.79 -22.45
C PRO A 511 -4.88 17.66 -21.20
N SER A 512 -5.34 17.12 -20.07
CA SER A 512 -5.30 17.80 -18.75
C SER A 512 -3.89 18.14 -18.28
N TYR A 513 -2.86 17.48 -18.85
CA TYR A 513 -1.46 17.70 -18.52
C TYR A 513 -0.64 18.25 -19.69
N GLN A 514 -1.29 18.51 -20.83
CA GLN A 514 -0.64 18.92 -22.09
C GLN A 514 0.56 18.02 -22.45
N LEU A 515 0.37 16.71 -22.32
CA LEU A 515 1.41 15.70 -22.48
C LEU A 515 0.99 14.68 -23.54
N VAL A 516 1.93 14.35 -24.42
CA VAL A 516 1.86 13.24 -25.38
C VAL A 516 2.87 12.18 -24.96
N ILE A 517 2.41 10.95 -24.88
CA ILE A 517 3.20 9.77 -24.55
C ILE A 517 3.26 8.89 -25.79
N TYR A 518 4.47 8.47 -26.14
CA TYR A 518 4.71 7.46 -27.16
C TYR A 518 5.13 6.17 -26.49
N SER A 519 4.50 5.07 -26.83
CA SER A 519 4.92 3.72 -26.46
C SER A 519 5.36 2.98 -27.73
N SER A 520 6.45 2.23 -27.64
CA SER A 520 6.91 1.34 -28.70
C SER A 520 6.33 -0.08 -28.53
N ASN A 521 6.78 -1.03 -29.34
CA ASN A 521 6.56 -2.45 -29.10
C ASN A 521 7.32 -2.92 -27.85
N TRP A 522 6.80 -3.95 -27.20
CA TRP A 522 7.48 -4.66 -26.13
C TRP A 522 8.79 -5.28 -26.63
N THR A 523 9.82 -5.24 -25.78
CA THR A 523 11.18 -5.74 -26.06
C THR A 523 11.72 -6.54 -24.87
N GLY A 524 12.94 -7.07 -25.00
CA GLY A 524 13.57 -7.94 -24.00
C GLY A 524 13.20 -9.41 -24.18
N SER A 525 13.92 -10.31 -23.50
CA SER A 525 13.76 -11.76 -23.62
C SER A 525 12.37 -12.29 -23.23
N GLN A 526 11.64 -11.53 -22.41
CA GLN A 526 10.29 -11.87 -21.94
C GLN A 526 9.20 -10.94 -22.50
N GLY A 527 9.54 -10.06 -23.47
CA GLY A 527 8.57 -9.07 -23.98
C GLY A 527 8.03 -8.14 -22.89
N ALA A 528 8.89 -7.75 -21.95
CA ALA A 528 8.51 -7.11 -20.70
C ALA A 528 9.29 -5.81 -20.44
N ILE A 529 9.92 -5.26 -21.48
CA ILE A 529 10.49 -3.90 -21.45
C ILE A 529 9.76 -3.05 -22.49
N LEU A 530 9.18 -1.94 -22.06
CA LEU A 530 8.45 -1.00 -22.89
C LEU A 530 9.26 0.29 -23.11
N PRO A 531 9.80 0.52 -24.32
CA PRO A 531 10.38 1.81 -24.67
C PRO A 531 9.27 2.87 -24.72
N ILE A 532 9.48 4.01 -24.05
CA ILE A 532 8.59 5.17 -24.10
C ILE A 532 9.35 6.46 -24.47
N ALA A 533 8.61 7.45 -24.99
CA ALA A 533 9.09 8.81 -25.18
C ALA A 533 8.00 9.80 -24.77
N LEU A 534 8.41 11.00 -24.33
CA LEU A 534 7.48 12.03 -23.85
C LEU A 534 7.62 13.31 -24.66
N CYS A 535 6.51 13.96 -24.96
CA CYS A 535 6.46 15.29 -25.56
C CYS A 535 5.42 16.14 -24.84
N ARG A 536 5.82 17.32 -24.41
CA ARG A 536 4.89 18.33 -23.89
C ARG A 536 4.44 19.24 -25.03
N TYR A 537 3.23 19.77 -24.98
CA TYR A 537 2.79 20.85 -25.88
C TYR A 537 2.28 22.05 -25.09
N VAL A 538 2.08 23.18 -25.77
CA VAL A 538 1.54 24.42 -25.16
C VAL A 538 0.10 24.67 -25.59
N THR A 539 -0.16 24.61 -26.90
CA THR A 539 -1.46 24.98 -27.48
C THR A 539 -2.19 23.74 -27.98
N SER A 540 -1.51 22.87 -28.72
CA SER A 540 -2.10 21.66 -29.31
C SER A 540 -1.10 20.51 -29.34
N ASP A 541 -1.60 19.29 -29.20
CA ASP A 541 -0.79 18.07 -29.31
C ASP A 541 -0.16 17.91 -30.72
N ALA A 542 -0.63 18.64 -31.73
CA ALA A 542 -0.02 18.71 -33.06
C ALA A 542 1.41 19.30 -33.07
N GLU A 543 1.80 20.02 -32.01
CA GLU A 543 3.19 20.46 -31.76
C GLU A 543 4.14 19.27 -31.57
N CYS A 544 3.62 18.15 -31.11
CA CYS A 544 4.35 16.91 -30.91
C CYS A 544 4.33 16.05 -32.19
N PRO A 545 5.46 15.40 -32.55
CA PRO A 545 5.57 14.67 -33.80
C PRO A 545 4.55 13.51 -33.91
N PRO A 546 4.11 13.14 -35.13
CA PRO A 546 3.28 11.95 -35.28
C PRO A 546 4.06 10.69 -34.89
N LEU A 547 3.35 9.62 -34.51
CA LEU A 547 3.97 8.31 -34.29
C LEU A 547 4.55 7.81 -35.62
N SER A 548 5.85 8.04 -35.81
CA SER A 548 6.61 7.57 -36.95
C SER A 548 7.76 6.72 -36.45
N GLY A 549 8.24 5.78 -37.27
CA GLY A 549 9.30 4.84 -36.91
C GLY A 549 10.65 5.46 -36.52
N SER A 550 10.79 6.80 -36.58
CA SER A 550 11.98 7.52 -36.14
C SER A 550 12.00 7.85 -34.64
N ILE A 551 10.86 7.81 -33.94
CA ILE A 551 10.82 8.14 -32.50
C ILE A 551 11.60 7.12 -31.68
N PHE A 552 11.57 5.85 -32.07
CA PHE A 552 12.40 4.81 -31.50
C PHE A 552 13.32 4.28 -32.60
N PRO A 553 14.62 4.64 -32.61
CA PRO A 553 15.53 4.06 -33.59
C PRO A 553 15.46 2.54 -33.47
N ARG A 554 15.42 1.85 -34.62
CA ARG A 554 15.51 0.39 -34.61
C ARG A 554 16.76 0.00 -33.83
N PRO A 555 16.71 -1.05 -32.99
CA PRO A 555 17.90 -1.62 -32.42
C PRO A 555 18.93 -1.80 -33.55
N PRO A 556 20.20 -1.42 -33.35
CA PRO A 556 21.21 -1.71 -34.35
C PRO A 556 21.10 -3.20 -34.72
N PRO A 557 21.15 -3.56 -36.02
CA PRO A 557 21.06 -4.96 -36.41
C PRO A 557 22.07 -5.75 -35.59
N SER A 558 21.61 -6.86 -35.01
CA SER A 558 22.49 -7.74 -34.22
C SER A 558 23.76 -7.97 -35.03
N PRO A 559 24.96 -7.79 -34.44
CA PRO A 559 26.19 -8.04 -35.18
C PRO A 559 26.10 -9.45 -35.79
N PRO A 560 26.53 -9.62 -37.05
CA PRO A 560 26.46 -10.92 -37.70
C PRO A 560 27.06 -11.97 -36.77
N PRO A 561 26.42 -13.16 -36.63
CA PRO A 561 26.91 -14.20 -35.74
C PRO A 561 28.40 -14.38 -36.00
N ARG A 562 29.21 -14.25 -34.93
CA ARG A 562 30.66 -14.45 -35.06
C ARG A 562 30.86 -15.79 -35.78
N PRO A 563 31.73 -15.85 -36.81
CA PRO A 563 32.07 -17.13 -37.40
C PRO A 563 32.47 -18.07 -36.26
N PRO A 564 32.00 -19.35 -36.31
CA PRO A 564 32.30 -20.30 -35.26
C PRO A 564 33.81 -20.26 -34.98
N PRO A 565 34.23 -20.17 -33.70
CA PRO A 565 35.64 -20.13 -33.37
C PRO A 565 36.34 -21.28 -34.10
N ALA A 566 37.45 -20.96 -34.77
CA ALA A 566 38.24 -21.96 -35.48
C ALA A 566 38.46 -23.15 -34.53
N PRO A 567 38.27 -24.40 -34.99
CA PRO A 567 38.41 -25.56 -34.14
C PRO A 567 39.73 -25.45 -33.37
N PRO A 568 39.71 -25.65 -32.05
CA PRO A 568 40.89 -25.49 -31.22
C PRO A 568 42.02 -26.32 -31.84
N ARG A 569 43.19 -25.70 -32.02
CA ARG A 569 44.38 -26.44 -32.46
C ARG A 569 44.53 -27.65 -31.54
N PRO A 570 44.82 -28.85 -32.10
CA PRO A 570 45.11 -30.02 -31.30
C PRO A 570 46.12 -29.65 -30.21
N PRO A 571 45.87 -30.01 -28.94
CA PRO A 571 46.78 -29.69 -27.86
C PRO A 571 48.17 -30.18 -28.22
N GLN A 572 49.17 -29.28 -28.18
CA GLN A 572 50.55 -29.70 -28.29
C GLN A 572 50.83 -30.69 -27.15
N PRO A 573 51.54 -31.80 -27.43
CA PRO A 573 51.93 -32.76 -26.40
C PRO A 573 52.66 -32.01 -25.27
N PRO A 574 52.26 -32.21 -24.00
CA PRO A 574 52.94 -31.56 -22.88
C PRO A 574 54.40 -32.02 -22.84
N SER A 575 55.31 -31.05 -22.73
CA SER A 575 56.71 -31.32 -22.42
C SER A 575 56.78 -32.10 -21.09
N PRO A 576 57.58 -33.17 -21.01
CA PRO A 576 57.65 -34.01 -19.81
C PRO A 576 58.12 -33.18 -18.59
N PRO A 577 57.44 -33.28 -17.44
CA PRO A 577 57.82 -32.55 -16.24
C PRO A 577 59.18 -33.04 -15.70
N PRO A 578 60.01 -32.15 -15.12
CA PRO A 578 61.19 -32.56 -14.38
C PRO A 578 60.81 -33.48 -13.21
N ARG A 579 61.54 -34.58 -13.02
CA ARG A 579 61.30 -35.53 -11.93
C ARG A 579 61.39 -34.83 -10.57
N PRO A 580 60.38 -34.95 -9.70
CA PRO A 580 60.48 -34.49 -8.32
C PRO A 580 61.54 -35.27 -7.54
N PRO A 581 62.27 -34.63 -6.60
CA PRO A 581 63.14 -35.33 -5.67
C PRO A 581 62.31 -36.26 -4.77
N ARG A 582 62.84 -37.46 -4.50
CA ARG A 582 62.19 -38.49 -3.69
C ARG A 582 62.00 -37.99 -2.24
N PRO A 583 60.80 -38.11 -1.66
CA PRO A 583 60.59 -37.87 -0.24
C PRO A 583 61.33 -38.91 0.62
N PRO A 584 61.83 -38.52 1.81
CA PRO A 584 62.38 -39.47 2.77
C PRO A 584 61.28 -40.42 3.30
N THR A 585 61.63 -41.69 3.41
CA THR A 585 60.79 -42.77 3.93
C THR A 585 60.36 -42.51 5.38
N PRO A 586 59.06 -42.58 5.71
CA PRO A 586 58.58 -42.44 7.07
C PRO A 586 58.91 -43.69 7.93
N PRO A 587 59.11 -43.52 9.25
CA PRO A 587 59.42 -44.62 10.16
C PRO A 587 58.24 -45.60 10.32
N PRO A 588 58.53 -46.88 10.63
CA PRO A 588 57.50 -47.91 10.77
C PRO A 588 56.53 -47.61 11.92
N GLN A 589 55.23 -47.66 11.64
CA GLN A 589 54.18 -47.52 12.64
C GLN A 589 54.10 -48.75 13.56
N PRO A 590 53.84 -48.56 14.86
CA PRO A 590 53.60 -49.65 15.80
C PRO A 590 52.29 -50.41 15.52
N PRO A 591 52.18 -51.68 15.94
CA PRO A 591 51.02 -52.53 15.67
C PRO A 591 49.75 -52.00 16.34
N ARG A 592 48.65 -52.02 15.59
CA ARG A 592 47.31 -51.63 16.07
C ARG A 592 46.80 -52.60 17.15
N PRO A 593 46.13 -52.10 18.21
CA PRO A 593 45.40 -52.94 19.16
C PRO A 593 44.21 -53.68 18.50
N PRO A 594 43.81 -54.85 19.03
CA PRO A 594 42.64 -55.59 18.55
C PRO A 594 41.34 -54.82 18.81
N ALA A 595 40.42 -54.91 17.86
CA ALA A 595 39.11 -54.26 17.93
C ALA A 595 38.22 -54.89 19.01
N PRO A 596 37.40 -54.09 19.73
CA PRO A 596 36.46 -54.61 20.71
C PRO A 596 35.29 -55.37 20.06
N PRO A 597 34.71 -56.37 20.77
CA PRO A 597 33.60 -57.17 20.25
C PRO A 597 32.32 -56.35 20.09
N ARG A 598 31.57 -56.65 19.03
CA ARG A 598 30.31 -55.99 18.69
C ARG A 598 29.23 -56.28 19.75
N PRO A 599 28.38 -55.30 20.11
CA PRO A 599 27.21 -55.54 20.96
C PRO A 599 26.17 -56.44 20.28
N PRO A 600 25.43 -57.28 21.04
CA PRO A 600 24.37 -58.12 20.50
C PRO A 600 23.15 -57.30 20.06
N SER A 601 22.54 -57.73 18.95
CA SER A 601 21.35 -57.12 18.36
C SER A 601 20.11 -57.29 19.25
N PRO A 602 19.20 -56.30 19.31
CA PRO A 602 17.97 -56.41 20.09
C PRO A 602 16.97 -57.42 19.48
N PRO A 603 16.15 -58.09 20.31
CA PRO A 603 15.19 -59.09 19.86
C PRO A 603 13.96 -58.47 19.15
N PRO A 604 13.31 -59.21 18.24
CA PRO A 604 12.15 -58.73 17.49
C PRO A 604 10.91 -58.55 18.41
N PRO A 605 10.03 -57.58 18.10
CA PRO A 605 8.83 -57.34 18.88
C PRO A 605 7.83 -58.49 18.77
N ARG A 606 7.21 -58.84 19.91
CA ARG A 606 6.16 -59.87 20.04
C ARG A 606 4.87 -59.46 19.31
N PRO A 607 4.11 -60.42 18.76
CA PRO A 607 2.77 -60.17 18.24
C PRO A 607 1.76 -59.91 19.39
N PRO A 608 0.72 -59.08 19.15
CA PRO A 608 -0.31 -58.77 20.13
C PRO A 608 -1.29 -59.95 20.35
N PRO A 609 -1.92 -60.04 21.53
CA PRO A 609 -2.81 -61.13 21.89
C PRO A 609 -4.16 -61.04 21.16
N THR A 610 -4.62 -62.19 20.66
CA THR A 610 -5.99 -62.46 20.22
C THR A 610 -6.95 -62.39 21.41
N GLY A 611 -7.88 -61.44 21.38
CA GLY A 611 -8.96 -61.29 22.34
C GLY A 611 -10.24 -60.85 21.64
N SER A 612 -11.23 -61.74 21.65
CA SER A 612 -12.60 -61.60 21.17
C SER A 612 -13.43 -60.58 21.97
N ALA A 613 -14.26 -59.78 21.29
CA ALA A 613 -15.71 -59.63 21.50
C ALA A 613 -16.25 -58.22 21.12
N GLY A 614 -17.16 -58.20 20.14
CA GLY A 614 -18.36 -57.37 20.09
C GLY A 614 -18.26 -55.84 20.00
N SER A 615 -18.54 -55.29 18.82
CA SER A 615 -19.75 -54.46 18.57
C SER A 615 -19.67 -53.74 17.23
N ASN A 616 -20.84 -53.56 16.63
CA ASN A 616 -21.09 -53.09 15.27
C ASN A 616 -20.56 -51.68 14.96
N ALA A 617 -19.84 -51.53 13.85
CA ALA A 617 -19.71 -50.27 13.11
C ALA A 617 -19.68 -50.55 11.59
N PRO A 618 -20.41 -49.78 10.75
CA PRO A 618 -20.49 -50.00 9.31
C PRO A 618 -19.22 -49.54 8.57
N PRO A 619 -18.94 -50.09 7.35
CA PRO A 619 -17.69 -49.87 6.64
C PRO A 619 -17.60 -48.45 6.03
N LEU A 620 -16.42 -47.85 6.15
CA LEU A 620 -16.02 -46.65 5.40
C LEU A 620 -15.71 -47.03 3.94
N PRO A 621 -16.13 -46.22 2.95
CA PRO A 621 -15.84 -46.47 1.54
C PRO A 621 -14.39 -46.10 1.15
N PRO A 622 -13.88 -46.66 0.05
CA PRO A 622 -12.51 -46.44 -0.42
C PRO A 622 -12.29 -45.01 -0.93
N PHE A 623 -11.07 -44.50 -0.70
CA PHE A 623 -10.61 -43.21 -1.20
C PHE A 623 -10.37 -43.25 -2.71
N ASP A 624 -11.13 -42.44 -3.44
CA ASP A 624 -10.85 -42.09 -4.83
C ASP A 624 -9.81 -40.95 -4.94
N PRO A 625 -8.97 -40.94 -5.98
CA PRO A 625 -8.00 -39.87 -6.23
C PRO A 625 -8.70 -38.55 -6.61
N LEU A 626 -8.24 -37.45 -5.98
CA LEU A 626 -8.76 -36.10 -6.18
C LEU A 626 -8.56 -35.60 -7.63
N PRO A 627 -9.58 -34.97 -8.26
CA PRO A 627 -9.44 -34.34 -9.57
C PRO A 627 -8.72 -32.98 -9.48
N PRO A 628 -8.18 -32.47 -10.61
CA PRO A 628 -7.50 -31.18 -10.66
C PRO A 628 -8.46 -30.02 -10.38
N PHE A 629 -8.04 -29.10 -9.50
CA PHE A 629 -8.79 -27.90 -9.12
C PHE A 629 -9.00 -26.96 -10.31
N ALA A 630 -10.25 -26.85 -10.77
CA ALA A 630 -10.71 -25.73 -11.59
C ALA A 630 -11.07 -24.56 -10.64
N PHE A 631 -10.57 -23.36 -10.94
CA PHE A 631 -11.00 -22.14 -10.28
C PHE A 631 -12.45 -21.85 -10.67
N GLU A 632 -13.38 -22.10 -9.77
CA GLU A 632 -14.77 -21.70 -9.91
C GLU A 632 -14.89 -20.22 -9.51
N VAL A 633 -15.31 -19.39 -10.47
CA VAL A 633 -15.63 -17.98 -10.25
C VAL A 633 -16.87 -17.93 -9.36
N VAL A 634 -16.71 -17.45 -8.12
CA VAL A 634 -17.83 -17.24 -7.19
C VAL A 634 -18.77 -16.18 -7.77
N PRO A 635 -20.04 -16.49 -8.08
CA PRO A 635 -21.01 -15.47 -8.47
C PRO A 635 -21.35 -14.59 -7.28
N SER A 636 -21.42 -13.28 -7.51
CA SER A 636 -21.79 -12.27 -6.51
C SER A 636 -23.12 -12.63 -5.81
N PRO A 637 -23.25 -12.41 -4.49
CA PRO A 637 -24.48 -12.70 -3.77
C PRO A 637 -25.65 -11.79 -4.24
N PRO A 638 -26.89 -12.31 -4.25
CA PRO A 638 -28.06 -11.52 -4.60
C PRO A 638 -28.31 -10.42 -3.56
N SER A 639 -28.63 -9.22 -4.07
CA SER A 639 -28.99 -8.05 -3.26
C SER A 639 -30.23 -8.35 -2.40
N VAL A 640 -30.02 -8.49 -1.09
CA VAL A 640 -31.11 -8.58 -0.11
C VAL A 640 -31.57 -7.16 0.21
N SER A 641 -32.83 -6.87 -0.12
CA SER A 641 -33.49 -5.61 0.26
C SER A 641 -33.77 -5.61 1.78
N PRO A 642 -33.51 -4.49 2.49
CA PRO A 642 -33.73 -4.43 3.94
C PRO A 642 -35.22 -4.44 4.30
N PRO A 643 -35.59 -4.97 5.49
CA PRO A 643 -36.98 -5.07 5.93
C PRO A 643 -37.59 -3.69 6.22
N LYS A 644 -38.81 -3.48 5.72
CA LYS A 644 -39.63 -2.26 5.94
C LYS A 644 -39.92 -2.07 7.43
N ARG A 645 -39.35 -1.03 8.04
CA ARG A 645 -39.84 -0.45 9.31
C ARG A 645 -41.18 0.24 9.06
N GLN A 646 -42.22 -0.20 9.78
CA GLN A 646 -43.50 0.48 9.86
C GLN A 646 -43.34 1.75 10.71
N HIS A 647 -43.36 2.92 10.08
CA HIS A 647 -43.51 4.20 10.76
C HIS A 647 -44.96 4.68 10.66
N ALA A 648 -45.50 5.08 11.81
CA ALA A 648 -46.82 5.65 11.99
C ALA A 648 -47.03 6.91 11.12
N LYS A 649 -48.28 7.08 10.68
CA LYS A 649 -48.75 8.02 9.66
C LYS A 649 -49.07 9.41 10.28
N PRO A 650 -48.47 10.52 9.82
CA PRO A 650 -48.95 11.88 10.15
C PRO A 650 -50.07 12.33 9.19
N PRO A 651 -50.85 13.37 9.55
CA PRO A 651 -52.09 13.72 8.86
C PRO A 651 -51.86 14.39 7.51
N ARG A 652 -52.80 14.12 6.59
CA ARG A 652 -52.83 14.60 5.20
C ARG A 652 -53.13 16.11 5.13
N HIS A 653 -52.24 16.87 4.49
CA HIS A 653 -52.60 18.14 3.85
C HIS A 653 -52.85 17.92 2.35
N GLN A 654 -53.99 18.41 1.87
CA GLN A 654 -54.37 18.40 0.45
C GLN A 654 -53.53 19.41 -0.34
N PRO A 655 -53.12 19.10 -1.58
CA PRO A 655 -52.51 20.08 -2.48
C PRO A 655 -53.57 20.97 -3.16
N PRO A 656 -53.25 22.24 -3.47
CA PRO A 656 -54.11 23.15 -4.22
C PRO A 656 -54.14 22.81 -5.73
N PRO A 657 -55.17 23.28 -6.46
CA PRO A 657 -55.44 22.86 -7.85
C PRO A 657 -54.43 23.39 -8.88
N LEU A 658 -54.18 22.57 -9.89
CA LEU A 658 -53.30 22.83 -11.04
C LEU A 658 -53.84 23.95 -11.94
N HIS A 659 -53.04 24.99 -12.15
CA HIS A 659 -53.27 25.99 -13.21
C HIS A 659 -52.77 25.47 -14.57
N ARG A 660 -53.63 25.58 -15.59
CA ARG A 660 -53.33 25.31 -17.01
C ARG A 660 -52.27 26.27 -17.58
N PRO A 661 -51.41 25.83 -18.52
CA PRO A 661 -50.54 26.72 -19.28
C PRO A 661 -51.31 27.46 -20.40
N PRO A 662 -50.93 28.71 -20.73
CA PRO A 662 -51.50 29.49 -21.83
C PRO A 662 -50.88 29.16 -23.20
N PRO A 663 -51.55 29.52 -24.31
CA PRO A 663 -51.25 29.02 -25.67
C PRO A 663 -50.07 29.73 -26.35
N HIS A 664 -49.48 28.99 -27.30
CA HIS A 664 -48.34 29.37 -28.14
C HIS A 664 -48.56 30.65 -28.96
N HIS A 665 -47.61 31.59 -28.87
CA HIS A 665 -47.45 32.66 -29.86
C HIS A 665 -46.43 32.26 -30.94
N ARG A 666 -46.89 32.30 -32.20
CA ARG A 666 -46.09 32.26 -33.42
C ARG A 666 -45.17 33.48 -33.52
N LEU A 667 -43.98 33.29 -34.09
CA LEU A 667 -43.18 34.33 -34.71
C LEU A 667 -42.63 33.85 -36.08
N PRO A 668 -42.26 34.78 -36.98
CA PRO A 668 -42.51 34.73 -38.43
C PRO A 668 -41.38 34.09 -39.27
N PRO A 669 -41.65 33.74 -40.54
CA PRO A 669 -40.65 33.17 -41.44
C PRO A 669 -39.76 34.28 -42.01
N HIS A 670 -38.50 33.97 -42.33
CA HIS A 670 -37.71 34.44 -43.48
C HIS A 670 -36.22 34.24 -43.18
N HIS A 671 -35.55 33.34 -43.91
CA HIS A 671 -34.45 33.63 -44.82
C HIS A 671 -33.89 32.32 -45.39
N ARG A 672 -34.01 32.20 -46.72
CA ARG A 672 -33.42 31.13 -47.55
C ARG A 672 -31.88 31.22 -47.51
N PRO A 673 -31.16 30.10 -47.49
CA PRO A 673 -29.76 30.07 -47.92
C PRO A 673 -29.65 30.07 -49.46
N PRO A 674 -28.63 30.71 -50.05
CA PRO A 674 -28.38 30.68 -51.49
C PRO A 674 -27.78 29.34 -51.96
N PRO A 675 -27.91 29.01 -53.27
CA PRO A 675 -27.67 27.67 -53.79
C PRO A 675 -26.20 27.40 -54.19
N HIS A 676 -25.81 26.13 -54.02
CA HIS A 676 -24.89 25.33 -54.84
C HIS A 676 -23.72 26.02 -55.57
N HIS A 677 -22.50 25.79 -55.07
CA HIS A 677 -21.31 25.67 -55.93
C HIS A 677 -20.97 24.20 -56.16
N ARG A 678 -20.94 23.82 -57.45
CA ARG A 678 -20.46 22.52 -57.96
C ARG A 678 -18.96 22.34 -57.69
N PRO A 679 -18.47 21.14 -57.33
CA PRO A 679 -17.06 20.81 -57.46
C PRO A 679 -16.69 20.47 -58.92
N PRO A 680 -15.50 20.85 -59.41
CA PRO A 680 -14.99 20.45 -60.72
C PRO A 680 -14.46 19.00 -60.74
N PRO A 681 -14.33 18.40 -61.94
CA PRO A 681 -14.33 16.95 -62.14
C PRO A 681 -12.98 16.26 -61.86
N HIS A 682 -13.12 14.97 -61.57
CA HIS A 682 -12.10 13.94 -61.39
C HIS A 682 -10.93 14.02 -62.39
N HIS A 683 -9.70 14.06 -61.86
CA HIS A 683 -8.50 13.70 -62.61
C HIS A 683 -8.29 12.18 -62.58
N ARG A 684 -8.12 11.66 -63.79
CA ARG A 684 -7.68 10.33 -64.24
C ARG A 684 -6.59 9.68 -63.37
N PRO A 685 -6.64 8.35 -63.14
CA PRO A 685 -5.49 7.59 -62.65
C PRO A 685 -4.44 7.38 -63.77
N PRO A 686 -3.13 7.33 -63.43
CA PRO A 686 -2.07 7.02 -64.38
C PRO A 686 -2.03 5.51 -64.75
N PRO A 687 -1.45 5.15 -65.90
CA PRO A 687 -1.57 3.83 -66.51
C PRO A 687 -0.76 2.75 -65.79
N GLN A 688 -1.34 1.55 -65.73
CA GLN A 688 -0.65 0.31 -65.42
C GLN A 688 0.49 0.07 -66.42
N ARG A 689 1.70 -0.17 -65.92
CA ARG A 689 2.79 -0.75 -66.71
C ARG A 689 2.96 -2.21 -66.35
N SER A 690 2.99 -2.99 -67.42
CA SER A 690 3.14 -4.43 -67.52
C SER A 690 4.44 -4.96 -66.93
N ALA A 691 4.37 -6.22 -66.53
CA ALA A 691 5.43 -7.08 -66.00
C ALA A 691 6.55 -7.41 -67.01
N ALA A 692 7.69 -7.84 -66.50
CA ALA A 692 8.68 -8.74 -67.13
C ALA A 692 9.56 -9.39 -66.02
N PRO A 693 10.34 -10.46 -66.27
CA PRO A 693 10.03 -11.78 -65.72
C PRO A 693 11.13 -12.42 -64.85
N GLY A 694 10.71 -13.37 -64.02
CA GLY A 694 11.39 -14.65 -63.78
C GLY A 694 12.75 -14.63 -63.06
N LEU A 695 12.76 -15.08 -61.79
CA LEU A 695 13.89 -15.83 -61.24
C LEU A 695 13.40 -16.97 -60.33
N ARG A 696 14.10 -18.10 -60.50
CA ARG A 696 13.84 -19.46 -60.05
C ARG A 696 13.80 -19.62 -58.52
N ALA A 697 12.95 -20.55 -58.07
CA ALA A 697 12.97 -21.13 -56.72
C ALA A 697 14.04 -22.23 -56.57
N PRO A 698 14.58 -22.43 -55.35
CA PRO A 698 15.12 -23.70 -54.89
C PRO A 698 14.29 -24.29 -53.71
N PRO A 699 14.52 -25.57 -53.35
CA PRO A 699 13.45 -26.51 -53.04
C PRO A 699 13.04 -26.62 -51.55
N LEU A 700 11.85 -27.19 -51.39
CA LEU A 700 11.21 -27.72 -50.19
C LEU A 700 12.15 -28.53 -49.29
N TYR A 701 12.12 -28.24 -47.99
CA TYR A 701 12.43 -29.22 -46.94
C TYR A 701 11.48 -29.05 -45.73
N ASN A 702 10.71 -30.11 -45.51
CA ASN A 702 10.08 -30.65 -44.31
C ASN A 702 9.68 -29.74 -43.14
N GLN A 703 8.37 -29.68 -42.91
CA GLN A 703 7.76 -29.32 -41.63
C GLN A 703 7.81 -30.48 -40.61
N PRO A 704 7.91 -30.19 -39.30
CA PRO A 704 7.40 -31.05 -38.23
C PRO A 704 5.98 -30.64 -37.77
N PRO A 705 5.22 -31.54 -37.12
CA PRO A 705 3.76 -31.57 -37.21
C PRO A 705 3.03 -30.63 -36.24
N SER A 706 1.99 -30.01 -36.78
CA SER A 706 0.91 -29.34 -36.05
C SER A 706 -0.03 -30.36 -35.43
N TYR A 707 -0.17 -30.34 -34.10
CA TYR A 707 -1.34 -30.88 -33.40
C TYR A 707 -2.17 -29.70 -32.88
N LEU A 708 -3.21 -29.34 -33.62
CA LEU A 708 -4.39 -28.64 -33.10
C LEU A 708 -5.57 -29.08 -33.97
N GLN A 709 -6.41 -29.94 -33.40
CA GLN A 709 -7.70 -30.32 -33.97
C GLN A 709 -8.72 -29.36 -33.38
N GLU A 710 -9.27 -28.48 -34.23
CA GLU A 710 -10.37 -27.59 -33.90
C GLU A 710 -11.64 -28.40 -33.64
N ALA A 711 -12.29 -28.15 -32.51
CA ALA A 711 -13.67 -28.55 -32.24
C ALA A 711 -14.62 -27.42 -32.67
N PRO A 712 -15.83 -27.73 -33.20
CA PRO A 712 -16.72 -26.75 -33.79
C PRO A 712 -17.39 -25.85 -32.74
N LEU A 713 -17.44 -24.55 -33.07
CA LEU A 713 -18.20 -23.51 -32.39
C LEU A 713 -19.70 -23.86 -32.32
N GLN A 714 -20.22 -24.09 -31.11
CA GLN A 714 -21.65 -24.03 -30.84
C GLN A 714 -22.07 -22.57 -30.62
N GLN A 715 -23.11 -22.15 -31.35
CA GLN A 715 -23.79 -20.87 -31.18
C GLN A 715 -24.47 -20.77 -29.81
N PRO A 716 -24.46 -19.60 -29.14
CA PRO A 716 -25.29 -19.39 -27.96
C PRO A 716 -26.76 -19.18 -28.34
N PRO A 717 -27.72 -19.66 -27.52
CA PRO A 717 -29.13 -19.49 -27.79
C PRO A 717 -29.58 -18.03 -27.59
N THR A 718 -30.35 -17.55 -28.57
CA THR A 718 -31.19 -16.36 -28.48
C THR A 718 -32.26 -16.55 -27.40
N TYR A 719 -32.19 -15.75 -26.33
CA TYR A 719 -33.32 -15.52 -25.43
C TYR A 719 -33.99 -14.20 -25.81
N GLY A 720 -35.18 -14.31 -26.41
CA GLY A 720 -36.14 -13.21 -26.52
C GLY A 720 -37.02 -13.15 -25.29
N GLY A 721 -37.35 -11.94 -24.83
CA GLY A 721 -38.39 -11.71 -23.83
C GLY A 721 -38.29 -10.33 -23.19
N PRO A 722 -39.42 -9.66 -22.89
CA PRO A 722 -39.63 -8.26 -23.23
C PRO A 722 -39.72 -7.36 -22.00
N TYR A 723 -39.16 -6.14 -22.03
CA TYR A 723 -39.72 -5.00 -21.31
C TYR A 723 -39.27 -3.69 -21.96
N GLY A 724 -40.22 -3.02 -22.61
CA GLY A 724 -40.13 -1.60 -22.93
C GLY A 724 -40.45 -0.77 -21.70
N GLY A 725 -39.79 0.37 -21.58
CA GLY A 725 -40.03 1.36 -20.53
C GLY A 725 -39.00 2.48 -20.61
N GLY A 726 -39.24 3.43 -21.51
CA GLY A 726 -38.43 4.64 -21.62
C GLY A 726 -38.77 5.68 -20.56
N TYR A 727 -37.76 6.44 -20.15
CA TYR A 727 -37.76 7.85 -19.73
C TYR A 727 -36.30 8.30 -19.94
N GLY A 728 -35.92 9.41 -20.57
CA GLY A 728 -36.64 10.64 -20.84
C GLY A 728 -36.25 11.72 -19.82
N ALA A 729 -35.23 12.52 -20.19
CA ALA A 729 -34.65 13.71 -19.55
C ALA A 729 -33.69 13.51 -18.37
#